data_AF-A0A4V1ZQ44-F1
#
_entry.id   AF-A0A4V1ZQ44-F1
#
_cell.length_a   1.000
_cell.length_b   1.000
_cell.length_c   1.000
_cell.angle_alpha   90.00
_cell.angle_beta   90.00
_cell.angle_gamma   90.00
#
_symmetry.space_group_name_H-M   'P 1'
#
loop_
_entity.id
_entity.type
_entity.pdbx_description
1 polymer ?
#
loop_
_entity_poly.entity_id
_entity_poly.type
_entity_poly.pdbx_seq_one_letter_code
_entity_poly.pdbx_strand_id
1 'polypeptide(L)'
;DNLIEKLTPSNIDAERAVIGSMLLDKEAVSKVLEMLFSESFYVPNHQVIFETIKELYVRNSPIDIVTVTDALQSKLILDDVGGYTYLLDLTESVPTTANVEQYAKIVEEKNIRRELIKASNEIIKEAYESSEDISLVLDKAEKNIFTIGQKRSTKDLIHIKDTLVSNFNNIAETYHDGSKIDVLRSGVSTGISSLDEVISGLNAPDLLIIAARPAMGKTAFCLNIATNVALKEKAPVAIFSLEMSRDQIAQRILSAEAGISSYHMKNGNISQDMWESLTDAVGRLYGMPIYIDDSGSLSPMEMRAKVRRLKAQHKKLGVVIVDYLQLMEGGGTDANRVQEISKVTRSLKRLAMEMQVPVIALSQLSRTVEQRQNKRPQLSDLRESGCLTGDTLILDPVTGERKPIVELVDKQDLKSFAIDDTLKLGVHNVSKVFYSGQKMVYEIKTRTGRKIKASANHPFLKISGWERLDALKIGDRIGLARNINIKPQTNTMSDDELILIAHLLGDGCILPSQPYHYTSADMNNINIVKDTAKRLFNIEARIEQQKNWFHAYLTSPYRLTHGKTHPITEWYKKLNIDRERSYNKIIPANVFKNDNEKISLFLRHLWATDGNISSIISKSNRKNSISIYYATSSEVMANQVQHLLLRLGIMSSLKPVKSSKGYRCMYHISVTGSQNQIKFLTEVGCYGMRGQNIENMVEELKEIKPNVNYDVIPKEAWKFIIEPAKYEAKIGWREVCEGLEMSYSGSTLFKNGISRERMSRIYKVIPQQKIKELSESDILWDEIISIAEIGIQDVYDATVPGPHNFVANDFIVHNSIEQDADIVMFIYRDEYYNHDSAKTKTAEIIIAKHRNGPTATVELYFDADLTKFSGLERFS
;
A
#
# COMPACT_ATOMS: atom_id res chain seq x y z
N ASP A 1 33.50 39.53 -16.38
CA ASP A 1 33.76 40.31 -15.16
C ASP A 1 34.07 39.41 -13.97
N ASN A 2 35.34 39.46 -13.55
CA ASN A 2 35.95 39.01 -12.29
C ASN A 2 35.19 37.96 -11.46
N LEU A 3 35.36 36.68 -11.83
CA LEU A 3 35.34 35.60 -10.83
C LEU A 3 36.55 35.83 -9.91
N ILE A 4 36.31 36.50 -8.80
CA ILE A 4 37.23 36.58 -7.67
C ILE A 4 37.78 35.17 -7.45
N GLU A 5 39.10 34.99 -7.45
CA GLU A 5 39.78 33.80 -6.91
C GLU A 5 39.37 33.67 -5.43
N LYS A 6 38.20 33.08 -5.17
CA LYS A 6 37.65 32.94 -3.83
C LYS A 6 38.21 31.67 -3.23
N LEU A 7 39.21 31.83 -2.38
CA LEU A 7 39.59 30.82 -1.40
C LEU A 7 38.31 30.31 -0.71
N THR A 8 38.16 28.99 -0.63
CA THR A 8 37.05 28.34 0.07
C THR A 8 37.01 28.81 1.52
N PRO A 9 35.84 29.18 2.08
CA PRO A 9 35.74 29.67 3.46
C PRO A 9 36.35 28.69 4.48
N SER A 10 37.42 29.11 5.13
CA SER A 10 38.11 28.37 6.18
C SER A 10 38.66 29.33 7.24
N ASN A 11 39.02 28.79 8.40
CA ASN A 11 39.78 29.49 9.43
C ASN A 11 40.69 28.47 10.12
N ILE A 12 41.91 28.34 9.60
CA ILE A 12 42.86 27.31 10.03
C ILE A 12 43.26 27.54 11.49
N ASP A 13 43.44 28.79 11.92
CA ASP A 13 43.81 29.10 13.31
C ASP A 13 42.72 28.67 14.30
N ALA A 14 41.44 28.87 13.95
CA ALA A 14 40.32 28.39 14.77
C ALA A 14 40.26 26.85 14.81
N GLU A 15 40.51 26.17 13.68
CA GLU A 15 40.58 24.70 13.66
C GLU A 15 41.70 24.16 14.55
N ARG A 16 42.89 24.80 14.49
CA ARG A 16 44.03 24.44 15.34
C ARG A 16 43.72 24.66 16.82
N ALA A 17 43.09 25.79 17.16
CA ALA A 17 42.68 26.11 18.52
C ALA A 17 41.62 25.14 19.07
N VAL A 18 40.69 24.65 18.23
CA VAL A 18 39.69 23.64 18.61
C VAL A 18 40.37 22.32 18.96
N ILE A 19 41.18 21.76 18.05
CA ILE A 19 41.84 20.47 18.28
C ILE A 19 42.82 20.57 19.44
N GLY A 20 43.62 21.64 19.50
CA GLY A 20 44.52 21.88 20.62
C GLY A 20 43.78 21.96 21.95
N SER A 21 42.60 22.60 21.99
CA SER A 21 41.79 22.66 23.21
C SER A 21 41.28 21.28 23.64
N MET A 22 40.89 20.43 22.68
CA MET A 22 40.48 19.05 22.93
C MET A 22 41.61 18.16 23.44
N LEU A 23 42.87 18.46 23.07
CA LEU A 23 44.06 17.75 23.56
C LEU A 23 44.53 18.22 24.95
N LEU A 24 44.16 19.43 25.36
CA LEU A 24 44.54 20.04 26.64
C LEU A 24 43.47 19.87 27.73
N ASP A 25 42.19 19.85 27.35
CA ASP A 25 41.05 19.85 28.28
C ASP A 25 39.99 18.83 27.87
N LYS A 26 39.68 17.93 28.80
CA LYS A 26 38.65 16.89 28.62
C LYS A 26 37.25 17.48 28.46
N GLU A 27 36.92 18.57 29.14
CA GLU A 27 35.59 19.19 29.01
C GLU A 27 35.38 19.79 27.62
N ALA A 28 36.46 20.32 27.01
CA ALA A 28 36.44 20.84 25.66
C ALA A 28 36.04 19.77 24.62
N VAL A 29 36.45 18.52 24.82
CA VAL A 29 36.07 17.40 23.93
C VAL A 29 34.55 17.25 23.84
N SER A 30 33.87 17.22 24.99
CA SER A 30 32.41 17.03 25.02
C SER A 30 31.66 18.17 24.32
N LYS A 31 32.05 19.41 24.59
CA LYS A 31 31.45 20.61 24.00
C LYS A 31 31.64 20.67 22.48
N VAL A 32 32.82 20.29 21.99
CA VAL A 32 33.10 20.34 20.55
C VAL A 32 32.39 19.20 19.81
N LEU A 33 32.33 17.99 20.38
CA LEU A 33 31.63 16.85 19.76
C LEU A 33 30.11 17.08 19.61
N GLU A 34 29.51 17.94 20.44
CA GLU A 34 28.12 18.38 20.26
C GLU A 34 27.91 19.34 19.08
N MET A 35 28.98 20.01 18.63
CA MET A 35 28.90 21.11 17.66
C MET A 35 29.49 20.77 16.29
N LEU A 36 30.52 19.91 16.24
CA LEU A 36 31.30 19.65 15.02
C LEU A 36 31.38 18.16 14.70
N PHE A 37 31.47 17.88 13.40
CA PHE A 37 31.80 16.56 12.82
C PHE A 37 33.18 16.61 12.16
N SER A 38 33.79 15.47 11.85
CA SER A 38 35.12 15.41 11.20
C SER A 38 35.15 16.19 9.88
N GLU A 39 34.08 16.17 9.08
CA GLU A 39 33.98 16.94 7.83
C GLU A 39 33.85 18.45 8.03
N SER A 40 33.67 18.91 9.28
CA SER A 40 33.57 20.34 9.61
C SER A 40 34.92 21.05 9.49
N PHE A 41 36.02 20.31 9.55
CA PHE A 41 37.37 20.83 9.38
C PHE A 41 37.73 20.91 7.91
N TYR A 42 38.35 22.02 7.50
CA TYR A 42 38.82 22.21 6.13
C TYR A 42 40.11 21.44 5.86
N VAL A 43 41.00 21.35 6.86
CA VAL A 43 42.29 20.67 6.72
C VAL A 43 42.10 19.16 6.89
N PRO A 44 42.49 18.30 5.92
CA PRO A 44 42.32 16.85 6.02
C PRO A 44 42.94 16.24 7.28
N ASN A 45 44.13 16.69 7.67
CA ASN A 45 44.81 16.20 8.88
C ASN A 45 43.99 16.48 10.14
N HIS A 46 43.32 17.63 10.21
CA HIS A 46 42.42 17.96 11.33
C HIS A 46 41.20 17.03 11.38
N GLN A 47 40.65 16.63 10.23
CA GLN A 47 39.54 15.67 10.16
C GLN A 47 39.96 14.31 10.77
N VAL A 48 41.14 13.83 10.41
CA VAL A 48 41.70 12.55 10.88
C VAL A 48 42.00 12.59 12.37
N ILE A 49 42.60 13.68 12.85
CA ILE A 49 42.88 13.87 14.29
C ILE A 49 41.57 13.93 15.08
N PHE A 50 40.58 14.68 14.60
CA PHE A 50 39.27 14.79 15.24
C PHE A 50 38.54 13.45 15.30
N GLU A 51 38.53 12.67 14.22
CA GLU A 51 37.90 11.35 14.21
C GLU A 51 38.60 10.40 15.20
N THR A 52 39.93 10.49 15.32
CA THR A 52 40.68 9.70 16.31
C THR A 52 40.34 10.10 17.75
N ILE A 53 40.21 11.40 18.03
CA ILE A 53 39.75 11.89 19.34
C ILE A 53 38.33 11.40 19.64
N LYS A 54 37.43 11.45 18.66
CA LYS A 54 36.06 10.95 18.78
C LYS A 54 36.01 9.45 19.08
N GLU A 55 36.85 8.64 18.42
CA GLU A 55 36.95 7.20 18.72
C GLU A 55 37.42 6.93 20.14
N LEU A 56 38.43 7.65 20.63
CA LEU A 56 38.92 7.54 21.99
C LEU A 56 37.84 7.97 23.01
N TYR A 57 37.07 9.02 22.69
CA TYR A 57 35.95 9.48 23.49
C TYR A 57 34.86 8.40 23.61
N VAL A 58 34.47 7.77 22.50
CA VAL A 58 33.47 6.68 22.48
C VAL A 58 33.95 5.47 23.28
N ARG A 59 35.25 5.18 23.30
CA ARG A 59 35.87 4.13 24.10
C ARG A 59 36.07 4.51 25.58
N ASN A 60 35.62 5.70 26.00
CA ASN A 60 35.86 6.26 27.33
C ASN A 60 37.35 6.26 27.73
N SER A 61 38.26 6.39 26.76
CA SER A 61 39.69 6.52 27.00
C SER A 61 40.05 7.97 27.35
N PRO A 62 41.10 8.21 28.15
CA PRO A 62 41.66 9.55 28.33
C PRO A 62 42.06 10.12 26.96
N ILE A 63 41.88 11.43 26.81
CA ILE A 63 42.21 12.16 25.57
C ILE A 63 43.19 13.25 25.98
N ASP A 64 44.41 13.08 25.52
CA ASP A 64 45.52 14.01 25.66
C ASP A 64 46.49 13.77 24.49
N ILE A 65 47.53 14.59 24.40
CA ILE A 65 48.52 14.45 23.32
C ILE A 65 49.15 13.05 23.26
N VAL A 66 49.37 12.39 24.40
CA VAL A 66 50.06 11.09 24.48
C VAL A 66 49.15 9.98 23.94
N THR A 67 47.92 9.91 24.44
CA THR A 67 46.91 8.91 24.07
C THR A 67 46.47 9.05 22.61
N VAL A 68 46.34 10.28 22.11
CA VAL A 68 46.03 10.53 20.70
C VAL A 68 47.20 10.15 19.80
N THR A 69 48.44 10.43 20.21
CA THR A 69 49.65 10.01 19.47
C THR A 69 49.73 8.49 19.39
N ASP A 70 49.55 7.78 20.50
CA ASP A 70 49.56 6.31 20.54
C ASP A 70 48.46 5.71 19.65
N ALA A 71 47.24 6.28 19.71
CA ALA A 71 46.14 5.85 18.85
C ALA A 71 46.44 6.05 17.35
N LEU A 72 47.01 7.18 16.96
CA LEU A 72 47.42 7.45 15.57
C LEU A 72 48.58 6.55 15.12
N GLN A 73 49.53 6.27 16.03
CA GLN A 73 50.67 5.40 15.77
C GLN A 73 50.24 3.95 15.60
N SER A 74 49.31 3.45 16.43
CA SER A 74 48.74 2.10 16.33
C SER A 74 48.01 1.87 14.99
N LYS A 75 47.49 2.95 14.39
CA LYS A 75 46.83 2.96 13.08
C LYS A 75 47.79 3.20 11.91
N LEU A 76 49.08 3.43 12.17
CA LEU A 76 50.12 3.74 11.18
C LEU A 76 49.85 5.01 10.34
N ILE A 77 49.13 6.00 10.92
CA ILE A 77 48.77 7.26 10.25
C ILE A 77 49.33 8.50 10.96
N LEU A 78 50.18 8.33 11.97
CA LEU A 78 50.78 9.42 12.72
C LEU A 78 51.64 10.33 11.83
N ASP A 79 52.41 9.76 10.91
CA ASP A 79 53.26 10.51 9.99
C ASP A 79 52.42 11.29 8.96
N ASP A 80 51.29 10.73 8.51
CA ASP A 80 50.38 11.37 7.56
C ASP A 80 49.73 12.65 8.12
N VAL A 81 49.48 12.69 9.43
CA VAL A 81 48.91 13.86 10.10
C VAL A 81 49.96 14.91 10.51
N GLY A 82 51.25 14.67 10.26
CA GLY A 82 52.35 15.60 10.56
C GLY A 82 53.21 15.21 11.76
N GLY A 83 53.00 14.03 12.34
CA GLY A 83 53.80 13.49 13.43
C GLY A 83 53.48 14.11 14.81
N TYR A 84 54.20 13.65 15.82
CA TYR A 84 54.07 14.15 17.21
C TYR A 84 54.30 15.66 17.32
N THR A 85 55.27 16.19 16.56
CA THR A 85 55.59 17.62 16.54
C THR A 85 54.40 18.48 16.12
N TYR A 86 53.60 18.02 15.15
CA TYR A 86 52.43 18.76 14.71
C TYR A 86 51.33 18.79 15.79
N LEU A 87 51.11 17.68 16.51
CA LEU A 87 50.16 17.64 17.63
C LEU A 87 50.60 18.57 18.77
N LEU A 88 51.91 18.68 19.03
CA LEU A 88 52.46 19.63 19.99
C LEU A 88 52.18 21.09 19.54
N ASP A 89 52.43 21.40 18.27
CA ASP A 89 52.14 22.72 17.69
C ASP A 89 50.65 23.09 17.75
N LEU A 90 49.74 22.10 17.72
CA LEU A 90 48.31 22.34 17.92
C LEU A 90 48.02 22.74 19.35
N THR A 91 48.63 22.08 20.34
CA THR A 91 48.46 22.45 21.75
C THR A 91 49.02 23.84 22.07
N GLU A 92 50.15 24.23 21.47
CA GLU A 92 50.74 25.56 21.66
C GLU A 92 49.94 26.70 20.99
N SER A 93 49.14 26.36 19.98
CA SER A 93 48.33 27.35 19.24
C SER A 93 47.06 27.80 19.98
N VAL A 94 46.75 27.22 21.15
CA VAL A 94 45.54 27.51 21.93
C VAL A 94 45.74 28.71 22.84
N PRO A 95 45.02 29.83 22.64
CA PRO A 95 45.13 30.98 23.55
C PRO A 95 44.51 30.69 24.92
N THR A 96 43.37 30.01 24.94
CA THR A 96 42.70 29.50 26.16
C THR A 96 41.65 28.45 25.80
N THR A 97 41.60 27.35 26.56
CA THR A 97 40.61 26.28 26.35
C THR A 97 39.19 26.71 26.72
N ALA A 98 39.04 27.74 27.57
CA ALA A 98 37.75 28.26 28.01
C ALA A 98 36.89 28.82 26.85
N ASN A 99 37.53 29.26 25.76
CA ASN A 99 36.86 29.82 24.58
C ASN A 99 36.62 28.79 23.47
N VAL A 100 36.79 27.49 23.73
CA VAL A 100 36.68 26.45 22.71
C VAL A 100 35.35 26.48 21.94
N GLU A 101 34.23 26.80 22.60
CA GLU A 101 32.92 26.95 21.95
C GLU A 101 32.91 28.09 20.92
N GLN A 102 33.64 29.18 21.17
CA GLN A 102 33.75 30.29 20.23
C GLN A 102 34.57 29.88 19.01
N TYR A 103 35.68 29.17 19.21
CA TYR A 103 36.48 28.64 18.10
C TYR A 103 35.69 27.59 17.30
N ALA A 104 34.94 26.71 17.97
CA ALA A 104 34.07 25.73 17.34
C ALA A 104 32.97 26.40 16.50
N LYS A 105 32.32 27.46 17.01
CA LYS A 105 31.34 28.26 16.24
C LYS A 105 31.94 28.86 14.97
N ILE A 106 33.20 29.32 15.03
CA ILE A 106 33.89 29.84 13.85
C ILE A 106 34.09 28.73 12.81
N VAL A 107 34.55 27.54 13.23
CA VAL A 107 34.74 26.40 12.33
C VAL A 107 33.40 25.94 11.73
N GLU A 108 32.35 25.84 12.56
CA GLU A 108 30.99 25.52 12.15
C GLU A 108 30.47 26.50 11.10
N GLU A 109 30.63 27.82 11.34
CA GLU A 109 30.19 28.86 10.41
C GLU A 109 30.92 28.74 9.06
N LYS A 110 32.23 28.47 9.07
CA LYS A 110 32.99 28.26 7.83
C LYS A 110 32.55 27.00 7.12
N ASN A 111 32.24 25.92 7.84
CA ASN A 111 31.70 24.69 7.26
C ASN A 111 30.35 24.94 6.57
N ILE A 112 29.40 25.59 7.25
CA ILE A 112 28.10 25.95 6.69
C ILE A 112 28.26 26.78 5.40
N ARG A 113 29.19 27.75 5.40
CA ARG A 113 29.50 28.54 4.19
C ARG A 113 30.02 27.66 3.05
N ARG A 114 30.87 26.66 3.33
CA ARG A 114 31.35 25.70 2.32
C ARG A 114 30.22 24.81 1.78
N GLU A 115 29.36 24.29 2.66
CA GLU A 115 28.20 23.49 2.25
C GLU A 115 27.22 24.29 1.40
N LEU A 116 26.96 25.56 1.76
CA LEU A 116 26.14 26.46 0.95
C LEU A 116 26.74 26.72 -0.42
N ILE A 117 28.05 26.93 -0.53
CA ILE A 117 28.74 27.09 -1.81
C ILE A 117 28.61 25.81 -2.64
N LYS A 118 28.80 24.63 -2.03
CA LYS A 118 28.66 23.34 -2.71
C LYS A 118 27.24 23.12 -3.22
N ALA A 119 26.23 23.30 -2.37
CA ALA A 119 24.83 23.19 -2.76
C ALA A 119 24.44 24.21 -3.83
N SER A 120 24.95 25.43 -3.76
CA SER A 120 24.71 26.46 -4.79
C SER A 120 25.32 26.05 -6.13
N ASN A 121 26.52 25.49 -6.15
CA ASN A 121 27.16 25.02 -7.37
C ASN A 121 26.43 23.81 -7.97
N GLU A 122 25.90 22.90 -7.14
CA GLU A 122 25.05 21.80 -7.57
C GLU A 122 23.74 22.33 -8.18
N ILE A 123 23.08 23.29 -7.53
CA ILE A 123 21.86 23.93 -8.07
C ILE A 123 22.15 24.65 -9.39
N ILE A 124 23.27 25.37 -9.50
CA ILE A 124 23.69 26.03 -10.75
C ILE A 124 23.88 24.98 -11.84
N LYS A 125 24.58 23.87 -11.54
CA LYS A 125 24.80 22.78 -12.49
C LYS A 125 23.48 22.15 -12.94
N GLU A 126 22.59 21.83 -12.01
CA GLU A 126 21.26 21.27 -12.30
C GLU A 126 20.39 22.25 -13.11
N ALA A 127 20.49 23.55 -12.86
CA ALA A 127 19.75 24.57 -13.62
C ALA A 127 20.22 24.73 -15.08
N TYR A 128 21.50 24.42 -15.37
CA TYR A 128 22.02 24.40 -16.75
C TYR A 128 21.77 23.05 -17.45
N GLU A 129 21.63 21.95 -16.72
CA GLU A 129 21.32 20.62 -17.26
C GLU A 129 19.82 20.50 -17.61
N SER A 130 19.48 20.68 -18.89
CA SER A 130 18.11 20.80 -19.43
C SER A 130 17.28 19.49 -19.51
N SER A 131 17.52 18.53 -18.61
CA SER A 131 16.96 17.16 -18.67
C SER A 131 15.93 16.79 -17.59
N GLU A 132 15.72 17.63 -16.57
CA GLU A 132 14.76 17.36 -15.49
C GLU A 132 13.60 18.38 -15.48
N ASP A 133 12.44 17.98 -14.95
CA ASP A 133 11.31 18.89 -14.71
C ASP A 133 11.74 20.01 -13.76
N ILE A 134 11.46 21.26 -14.12
CA ILE A 134 11.79 22.44 -13.32
C ILE A 134 11.26 22.33 -11.88
N SER A 135 10.13 21.66 -11.67
CA SER A 135 9.53 21.42 -10.36
C SER A 135 10.40 20.48 -9.49
N LEU A 136 11.03 19.48 -10.11
CA LEU A 136 11.94 18.56 -9.43
C LEU A 136 13.28 19.23 -9.11
N VAL A 137 13.79 20.06 -10.02
CA VAL A 137 15.00 20.87 -9.78
C VAL A 137 14.76 21.85 -8.64
N LEU A 138 13.59 22.49 -8.58
CA LEU A 138 13.19 23.34 -7.46
C LEU A 138 13.09 22.55 -6.15
N ASP A 139 12.49 21.36 -6.16
CA ASP A 139 12.40 20.48 -4.97
C ASP A 139 13.79 20.06 -4.46
N LYS A 140 14.70 19.68 -5.35
CA LYS A 140 16.08 19.34 -5.01
C LYS A 140 16.82 20.53 -4.44
N ALA A 141 16.68 21.70 -5.07
CA ALA A 141 17.27 22.95 -4.58
C ALA A 141 16.75 23.31 -3.18
N GLU A 142 15.44 23.26 -2.96
CA GLU A 142 14.83 23.49 -1.65
C GLU A 142 15.33 22.48 -0.61
N LYS A 143 15.37 21.19 -0.96
CA LYS A 143 15.86 20.13 -0.07
C LYS A 143 17.32 20.31 0.30
N ASN A 144 18.19 20.63 -0.66
CA ASN A 144 19.63 20.79 -0.44
C ASN A 144 19.91 21.97 0.49
N ILE A 145 19.29 23.13 0.23
CA ILE A 145 19.40 24.31 1.10
C ILE A 145 18.80 24.03 2.48
N PHE A 146 17.66 23.34 2.54
CA PHE A 146 17.01 23.03 3.80
C PHE A 146 17.80 22.05 4.66
N THR A 147 18.43 21.04 4.08
CA THR A 147 19.25 20.05 4.81
C THR A 147 20.40 20.74 5.55
N ILE A 148 21.02 21.77 4.94
CA ILE A 148 22.05 22.60 5.58
C ILE A 148 21.47 23.36 6.80
N GLY A 149 20.24 23.86 6.69
CA GLY A 149 19.53 24.48 7.82
C GLY A 149 19.06 23.50 8.90
N GLN A 150 18.86 22.22 8.55
CA GLN A 150 18.33 21.18 9.43
C GLN A 150 19.43 20.36 10.15
N LYS A 151 20.69 20.41 9.71
CA LYS A 151 21.82 19.78 10.44
C LYS A 151 22.00 20.30 11.88
N ARG A 152 21.30 21.36 12.27
CA ARG A 152 21.11 21.79 13.68
C ARG A 152 20.18 20.88 14.51
N SER A 153 19.47 19.94 13.87
CA SER A 153 18.46 19.10 14.52
C SER A 153 18.28 17.78 13.75
N THR A 154 19.34 16.99 13.60
CA THR A 154 19.20 15.57 13.25
C THR A 154 18.76 14.82 14.51
N LYS A 155 17.50 14.35 14.53
CA LYS A 155 17.02 13.44 15.57
C LYS A 155 17.67 12.07 15.37
N ASP A 156 18.66 11.75 16.18
CA ASP A 156 19.19 10.40 16.36
C ASP A 156 18.12 9.47 16.99
N LEU A 157 18.42 8.16 17.03
CA LEU A 157 17.62 7.18 17.77
C LEU A 157 17.57 7.59 19.25
N ILE A 158 16.38 7.97 19.74
CA ILE A 158 16.15 8.35 21.13
C ILE A 158 15.83 7.08 21.93
N HIS A 159 16.53 6.86 23.04
CA HIS A 159 16.21 5.74 23.92
C HIS A 159 14.85 5.98 24.60
N ILE A 160 14.02 4.93 24.74
CA ILE A 160 12.65 5.06 25.26
C ILE A 160 12.59 5.75 26.63
N LYS A 161 13.61 5.54 27.48
CA LYS A 161 13.74 6.19 28.80
C LYS A 161 13.61 7.73 28.72
N ASP A 162 14.23 8.36 27.73
CA ASP A 162 14.27 9.82 27.61
C ASP A 162 12.89 10.36 27.17
N THR A 163 12.16 9.56 26.40
CA THR A 163 10.77 9.84 26.02
C THR A 163 9.80 9.55 27.17
N LEU A 164 10.05 8.53 28.00
CA LEU A 164 9.21 8.20 29.16
C LEU A 164 9.29 9.28 30.24
N VAL A 165 10.50 9.79 30.52
CA VAL A 165 10.70 10.87 31.50
C VAL A 165 10.00 12.15 31.05
N SER A 166 10.15 12.54 29.78
CA SER A 166 9.46 13.71 29.23
C SER A 166 7.93 13.55 29.22
N ASN A 167 7.41 12.39 28.83
CA ASN A 167 5.98 12.11 28.90
C ASN A 167 5.44 12.11 30.34
N PHE A 168 6.19 11.54 31.30
CA PHE A 168 5.80 11.54 32.70
C PHE A 168 5.74 12.97 33.26
N ASN A 169 6.72 13.81 32.93
CA ASN A 169 6.72 15.22 33.34
C ASN A 169 5.54 15.98 32.74
N ASN A 170 5.19 15.76 31.46
CA ASN A 170 4.01 16.37 30.83
C ASN A 170 2.71 15.95 31.54
N ILE A 171 2.58 14.68 31.93
CA ILE A 171 1.43 14.18 32.70
C ILE A 171 1.39 14.81 34.10
N ALA A 172 2.55 14.92 34.76
CA ALA A 172 2.66 15.50 36.10
C ALA A 172 2.35 17.01 36.13
N GLU A 173 2.78 17.77 35.11
CA GLU A 173 2.41 19.18 34.93
C GLU A 173 0.88 19.33 34.78
N THR A 174 0.26 18.44 33.98
CA THR A 174 -1.20 18.43 33.79
C THR A 174 -1.96 18.07 35.09
N TYR A 175 -1.33 17.31 36.00
CA TYR A 175 -1.91 16.93 37.29
C TYR A 175 -1.80 18.03 38.36
N HIS A 176 -0.75 18.86 38.31
CA HIS A 176 -0.47 19.88 39.34
C HIS A 176 -1.23 21.19 39.15
N ASP A 177 -1.74 21.49 37.96
CA ASP A 177 -2.57 22.68 37.67
C ASP A 177 -4.02 22.47 38.16
N GLY A 178 -4.17 22.30 39.48
CA GLY A 178 -5.42 21.91 40.18
C GLY A 178 -6.52 22.97 40.23
N SER A 179 -6.75 23.74 39.17
CA SER A 179 -7.86 24.68 39.09
C SER A 179 -8.84 24.35 37.96
N LYS A 180 -9.94 23.73 38.36
CA LYS A 180 -11.12 23.27 37.61
C LYS A 180 -10.98 21.89 36.98
N ILE A 181 -12.07 21.14 37.11
CA ILE A 181 -12.39 19.86 36.47
C ILE A 181 -12.52 20.11 34.96
N ASP A 182 -11.42 20.47 34.30
CA ASP A 182 -11.29 20.36 32.86
C ASP A 182 -10.48 19.08 32.63
N VAL A 183 -11.20 18.04 32.18
CA VAL A 183 -10.73 16.72 31.72
C VAL A 183 -9.28 16.79 31.24
N LEU A 184 -8.41 15.85 31.64
CA LEU A 184 -7.02 15.68 31.15
C LEU A 184 -6.91 15.92 29.63
N ARG A 185 -6.67 17.18 29.19
CA ARG A 185 -6.59 17.55 27.77
C ARG A 185 -5.13 17.54 27.35
N SER A 186 -4.76 16.65 26.43
CA SER A 186 -3.41 16.63 25.83
C SER A 186 -3.32 17.53 24.58
N GLY A 187 -4.44 17.85 23.94
CA GLY A 187 -4.52 18.57 22.67
C GLY A 187 -5.19 19.95 22.75
N VAL A 188 -5.31 20.62 21.60
CA VAL A 188 -5.98 21.94 21.47
C VAL A 188 -7.51 21.74 21.57
N SER A 189 -8.23 22.49 22.42
CA SER A 189 -9.69 22.33 22.55
C SER A 189 -10.44 22.64 21.26
N THR A 190 -11.43 21.83 20.91
CA THR A 190 -12.38 22.15 19.83
C THR A 190 -13.38 23.25 20.24
N GLY A 191 -13.44 23.55 21.54
CA GLY A 191 -14.42 24.44 22.16
C GLY A 191 -15.80 23.82 22.35
N ILE A 192 -15.96 22.52 22.06
CA ILE A 192 -17.17 21.71 22.25
C ILE A 192 -16.84 20.61 23.28
N SER A 193 -17.24 20.82 24.55
CA SER A 193 -16.83 19.96 25.67
C SER A 193 -17.15 18.48 25.46
N SER A 194 -18.38 18.18 25.01
CA SER A 194 -18.83 16.80 24.75
C SER A 194 -18.04 16.09 23.65
N LEU A 195 -17.44 16.82 22.71
CA LEU A 195 -16.54 16.26 21.71
C LEU A 195 -15.15 16.06 22.28
N ASP A 196 -14.62 17.09 22.97
CA ASP A 196 -13.30 17.04 23.60
C ASP A 196 -13.17 15.92 24.64
N GLU A 197 -14.25 15.52 25.29
CA GLU A 197 -14.30 14.36 26.20
C GLU A 197 -14.01 13.03 25.51
N VAL A 198 -14.39 12.89 24.23
CA VAL A 198 -14.21 11.63 23.50
C VAL A 198 -12.86 11.59 22.78
N ILE A 199 -12.44 12.71 22.18
CA ILE A 199 -11.19 12.77 21.39
C ILE A 199 -9.99 13.35 22.15
N SER A 200 -10.19 13.80 23.40
CA SER A 200 -9.18 14.44 24.25
C SER A 200 -8.59 15.72 23.64
N GLY A 201 -9.41 16.46 22.89
CA GLY A 201 -9.00 17.62 22.08
C GLY A 201 -8.31 17.26 20.77
N LEU A 202 -7.88 18.27 20.01
CA LEU A 202 -7.14 18.11 18.76
C LEU A 202 -5.65 17.87 19.05
N ASN A 203 -5.23 16.61 18.98
CA ASN A 203 -3.86 16.21 19.28
C ASN A 203 -2.93 16.38 18.07
N ALA A 204 -1.69 16.84 18.32
CA ALA A 204 -0.64 16.82 17.30
C ALA A 204 0.18 15.53 17.43
N PRO A 205 0.56 14.85 16.32
CA PRO A 205 0.35 15.20 14.92
C PRO A 205 -0.78 14.40 14.23
N ASP A 206 -2.02 14.51 14.72
CA ASP A 206 -3.13 13.73 14.17
C ASP A 206 -3.71 14.31 12.87
N LEU A 207 -4.14 13.41 11.98
CA LEU A 207 -4.96 13.68 10.81
C LEU A 207 -6.41 13.24 11.11
N LEU A 208 -7.32 14.20 11.13
CA LEU A 208 -8.74 14.00 11.35
C LEU A 208 -9.48 14.13 10.01
N ILE A 209 -10.24 13.12 9.62
CA ILE A 209 -11.15 13.19 8.46
C ILE A 209 -12.57 13.42 8.96
N ILE A 210 -13.22 14.48 8.49
CA ILE A 210 -14.62 14.77 8.79
C ILE A 210 -15.42 14.63 7.50
N ALA A 211 -16.36 13.70 7.48
CA ALA A 211 -17.13 13.37 6.29
C ALA A 211 -18.64 13.45 6.51
N ALA A 212 -19.36 13.87 5.47
CA ALA A 212 -20.81 13.98 5.49
C ALA A 212 -21.34 14.10 4.06
N ARG A 213 -22.67 14.00 3.90
CA ARG A 213 -23.36 14.39 2.66
C ARG A 213 -23.39 15.92 2.50
N PRO A 214 -23.65 16.44 1.29
CA PRO A 214 -23.95 17.86 1.10
C PRO A 214 -25.03 18.36 2.07
N ALA A 215 -24.98 19.64 2.44
CA ALA A 215 -25.94 20.30 3.35
C ALA A 215 -26.01 19.78 4.81
N MET A 216 -25.21 18.76 5.18
CA MET A 216 -25.16 18.25 6.57
C MET A 216 -24.39 19.15 7.55
N GLY A 217 -23.71 20.19 7.07
CA GLY A 217 -23.01 21.16 7.92
C GLY A 217 -21.51 20.93 8.12
N LYS A 218 -20.81 20.23 7.22
CA LYS A 218 -19.35 20.00 7.31
C LYS A 218 -18.52 21.26 7.49
N THR A 219 -18.65 22.21 6.55
CA THR A 219 -17.91 23.47 6.60
C THR A 219 -18.31 24.27 7.85
N ALA A 220 -19.60 24.30 8.19
CA ALA A 220 -20.10 24.95 9.40
C ALA A 220 -19.43 24.40 10.67
N PHE A 221 -19.35 23.07 10.80
CA PHE A 221 -18.70 22.41 11.92
C PHE A 221 -17.21 22.75 12.01
N CYS A 222 -16.47 22.69 10.89
CA CYS A 222 -15.06 23.07 10.85
C CYS A 222 -14.81 24.55 11.18
N LEU A 223 -15.63 25.46 10.65
CA LEU A 223 -15.52 26.89 10.96
C LEU A 223 -15.82 27.16 12.44
N ASN A 224 -16.73 26.40 13.05
CA ASN A 224 -17.01 26.50 14.47
C ASN A 224 -15.78 26.10 15.30
N ILE A 225 -15.11 25.01 14.94
CA ILE A 225 -13.87 24.56 15.59
C ILE A 225 -12.77 25.61 15.39
N ALA A 226 -12.56 26.08 14.15
CA ALA A 226 -11.56 27.10 13.83
C ALA A 226 -11.74 28.37 14.67
N THR A 227 -12.97 28.86 14.76
CA THR A 227 -13.33 30.07 15.50
C THR A 227 -13.10 29.87 17.00
N ASN A 228 -13.50 28.71 17.55
CA ASN A 228 -13.27 28.39 18.95
C ASN A 228 -11.77 28.29 19.29
N VAL A 229 -10.97 27.63 18.44
CA VAL A 229 -9.51 27.53 18.62
C VAL A 229 -8.88 28.92 18.62
N ALA A 230 -9.22 29.77 17.64
CA ALA A 230 -8.66 31.11 17.55
C ALA A 230 -9.14 32.04 18.69
N LEU A 231 -10.38 31.91 19.18
CA LEU A 231 -10.91 32.73 20.28
C LEU A 231 -10.43 32.28 21.66
N LYS A 232 -10.57 30.99 21.98
CA LYS A 232 -10.35 30.44 23.32
C LYS A 232 -8.88 30.13 23.56
N GLU A 233 -8.24 29.45 22.62
CA GLU A 233 -6.84 29.02 22.73
C GLU A 233 -5.85 30.09 22.26
N LYS A 234 -6.36 31.15 21.59
CA LYS A 234 -5.55 32.22 20.97
C LYS A 234 -4.46 31.68 20.05
N ALA A 235 -4.70 30.51 19.46
CA ALA A 235 -3.75 29.81 18.61
C ALA A 235 -4.05 30.09 17.13
N PRO A 236 -3.01 30.31 16.29
CA PRO A 236 -3.20 30.53 14.85
C PRO A 236 -3.89 29.34 14.16
N VAL A 237 -4.80 29.63 13.23
CA VAL A 237 -5.54 28.64 12.43
C VAL A 237 -5.33 28.91 10.95
N ALA A 238 -4.96 27.88 10.20
CA ALA A 238 -4.87 27.95 8.73
C ALA A 238 -6.06 27.23 8.10
N ILE A 239 -6.78 27.90 7.20
CA ILE A 239 -7.93 27.35 6.47
C ILE A 239 -7.62 27.41 4.97
N PHE A 240 -7.57 26.25 4.34
CA PHE A 240 -7.47 26.10 2.89
C PHE A 240 -8.85 25.73 2.35
N SER A 241 -9.51 26.65 1.65
CA SER A 241 -10.83 26.43 1.06
C SER A 241 -10.76 26.36 -0.44
N LEU A 242 -11.19 25.23 -0.99
CA LEU A 242 -11.19 24.92 -2.41
C LEU A 242 -12.58 25.06 -3.03
N GLU A 243 -13.62 25.17 -2.21
CA GLU A 243 -15.02 25.31 -2.64
C GLU A 243 -15.60 26.70 -2.38
N MET A 244 -15.16 27.38 -1.32
CA MET A 244 -15.72 28.66 -0.88
C MET A 244 -14.69 29.79 -0.95
N SER A 245 -15.13 31.01 -1.26
CA SER A 245 -14.26 32.18 -1.20
C SER A 245 -14.00 32.61 0.24
N ARG A 246 -12.88 33.33 0.45
CA ARG A 246 -12.54 33.94 1.74
C ARG A 246 -13.68 34.81 2.31
N ASP A 247 -14.39 35.54 1.46
CA ASP A 247 -15.49 36.43 1.86
C ASP A 247 -16.70 35.63 2.36
N GLN A 248 -17.02 34.51 1.71
CA GLN A 248 -18.10 33.64 2.16
C GLN A 248 -17.78 32.97 3.50
N ILE A 249 -16.51 32.61 3.73
CA ILE A 249 -16.05 32.08 5.01
C ILE A 249 -16.15 33.15 6.11
N ALA A 250 -15.61 34.35 5.85
CA ALA A 250 -15.66 35.46 6.77
C ALA A 250 -17.10 35.83 7.14
N GLN A 251 -18.01 35.86 6.15
CA GLN A 251 -19.42 36.12 6.37
C GLN A 251 -20.08 35.07 7.27
N ARG A 252 -19.75 33.78 7.11
CA ARG A 252 -20.28 32.72 7.99
C ARG A 252 -19.75 32.82 9.41
N ILE A 253 -18.46 33.11 9.59
CA ILE A 253 -17.87 33.32 10.91
C ILE A 253 -18.56 34.51 11.60
N LEU A 254 -18.73 35.63 10.89
CA LEU A 254 -19.41 36.82 11.40
C LEU A 254 -20.88 36.55 11.74
N SER A 255 -21.60 35.80 10.89
CA SER A 255 -22.98 35.36 11.12
C SER A 255 -23.12 34.52 12.38
N ALA A 256 -22.25 33.53 12.56
CA ALA A 256 -22.25 32.66 13.72
C ALA A 256 -21.84 33.40 15.01
N GLU A 257 -20.97 34.41 14.92
CA GLU A 257 -20.48 35.18 16.06
C GLU A 257 -21.43 36.31 16.49
N ALA A 258 -22.06 36.99 15.53
CA ALA A 258 -23.02 38.06 15.78
C ALA A 258 -24.43 37.55 16.11
N GLY A 259 -24.72 36.25 15.90
CA GLY A 259 -26.05 35.68 16.12
C GLY A 259 -27.09 36.18 15.11
N ILE A 260 -26.65 36.55 13.92
CA ILE A 260 -27.49 37.13 12.87
C ILE A 260 -27.44 36.22 11.65
N SER A 261 -28.60 35.93 11.04
CA SER A 261 -28.63 35.06 9.88
C SER A 261 -27.89 35.66 8.69
N SER A 262 -27.24 34.80 7.92
CA SER A 262 -26.51 35.21 6.71
C SER A 262 -27.44 35.86 5.67
N TYR A 263 -28.73 35.54 5.68
CA TYR A 263 -29.73 36.14 4.78
C TYR A 263 -29.95 37.63 5.09
N HIS A 264 -30.08 37.99 6.37
CA HIS A 264 -30.24 39.39 6.80
C HIS A 264 -29.02 40.23 6.42
N MET A 265 -27.82 39.67 6.59
CA MET A 265 -26.57 40.35 6.20
C MET A 265 -26.48 40.58 4.69
N LYS A 266 -26.86 39.59 3.87
CA LYS A 266 -26.78 39.70 2.40
C LYS A 266 -27.79 40.69 1.83
N ASN A 267 -28.99 40.74 2.39
CA ASN A 267 -30.06 41.59 1.88
C ASN A 267 -30.04 43.00 2.46
N GLY A 268 -29.07 43.32 3.34
CA GLY A 268 -28.95 44.63 3.98
C GLY A 268 -30.09 44.96 4.95
N ASN A 269 -30.92 43.97 5.32
CA ASN A 269 -32.04 44.15 6.24
C ASN A 269 -31.57 43.93 7.68
N ILE A 270 -30.83 44.90 8.20
CA ILE A 270 -30.17 44.87 9.50
C ILE A 270 -30.78 45.98 10.36
N SER A 271 -31.43 45.62 11.48
CA SER A 271 -31.93 46.59 12.45
C SER A 271 -30.78 47.23 13.24
N GLN A 272 -31.06 48.29 13.99
CA GLN A 272 -30.06 48.96 14.84
C GLN A 272 -29.42 47.99 15.85
N ASP A 273 -30.22 47.17 16.54
CA ASP A 273 -29.73 46.17 17.51
C ASP A 273 -28.85 45.10 16.85
N MET A 274 -29.19 44.71 15.61
CA MET A 274 -28.38 43.77 14.83
C MET A 274 -27.05 44.41 14.39
N TRP A 275 -27.06 45.71 14.10
CA TRP A 275 -25.85 46.46 13.76
C TRP A 275 -24.90 46.56 14.95
N GLU A 276 -25.42 46.75 16.16
CA GLU A 276 -24.63 46.72 17.40
C GLU A 276 -24.01 45.33 17.62
N SER A 277 -24.79 44.25 17.48
CA SER A 277 -24.30 42.87 17.59
C SER A 277 -23.23 42.53 16.55
N LEU A 278 -23.36 43.06 15.33
CA LEU A 278 -22.33 42.95 14.28
C LEU A 278 -21.05 43.68 14.65
N THR A 279 -21.16 44.90 15.18
CA THR A 279 -20.02 45.73 15.57
C THR A 279 -19.23 45.05 16.69
N ASP A 280 -19.93 44.49 17.68
CA ASP A 280 -19.33 43.71 18.76
C ASP A 280 -18.63 42.45 18.25
N ALA A 281 -19.28 41.72 17.33
CA ALA A 281 -18.68 40.55 16.70
C ALA A 281 -17.41 40.91 15.92
N VAL A 282 -17.43 41.97 15.10
CA VAL A 282 -16.24 42.46 14.40
C VAL A 282 -15.12 42.81 15.39
N GLY A 283 -15.45 43.46 16.51
CA GLY A 283 -14.49 43.76 17.57
C GLY A 283 -13.83 42.52 18.16
N ARG A 284 -14.60 41.45 18.41
CA ARG A 284 -14.08 40.16 18.89
C ARG A 284 -13.24 39.44 17.83
N LEU A 285 -13.64 39.53 16.56
CA LEU A 285 -12.97 38.86 15.45
C LEU A 285 -11.69 39.58 14.98
N TYR A 286 -11.57 40.89 15.19
CA TYR A 286 -10.48 41.72 14.64
C TYR A 286 -9.06 41.23 15.00
N GLY A 287 -8.89 40.74 16.24
CA GLY A 287 -7.60 40.25 16.74
C GLY A 287 -7.33 38.76 16.52
N MET A 288 -8.22 38.04 15.82
CA MET A 288 -8.13 36.59 15.73
C MET A 288 -7.09 36.13 14.69
N PRO A 289 -6.21 35.17 15.03
CA PRO A 289 -5.19 34.67 14.12
C PRO A 289 -5.74 33.59 13.17
N ILE A 290 -6.77 33.91 12.38
CA ILE A 290 -7.32 33.04 11.33
C ILE A 290 -6.76 33.46 9.97
N TYR A 291 -6.12 32.52 9.27
CA TYR A 291 -5.51 32.73 7.95
C TYR A 291 -6.24 31.88 6.91
N ILE A 292 -6.75 32.50 5.85
CA ILE A 292 -7.56 31.84 4.82
C ILE A 292 -6.84 31.90 3.48
N ASP A 293 -6.83 30.76 2.79
CA ASP A 293 -6.37 30.61 1.42
C ASP A 293 -7.48 29.96 0.59
N ASP A 294 -8.00 30.70 -0.39
CA ASP A 294 -9.08 30.29 -1.30
C ASP A 294 -8.58 30.02 -2.74
N SER A 295 -7.30 29.64 -2.88
CA SER A 295 -6.71 29.28 -4.18
C SER A 295 -7.38 28.02 -4.75
N GLY A 296 -8.03 28.12 -5.92
CA GLY A 296 -8.88 27.06 -6.47
C GLY A 296 -8.18 25.78 -6.95
N SER A 297 -6.87 25.80 -7.19
CA SER A 297 -6.05 24.64 -7.57
C SER A 297 -4.82 24.57 -6.68
N LEU A 298 -5.00 24.08 -5.44
CA LEU A 298 -3.93 24.02 -4.45
C LEU A 298 -3.30 22.63 -4.40
N SER A 299 -2.01 22.54 -4.70
CA SER A 299 -1.26 21.29 -4.51
C SER A 299 -0.90 21.06 -3.03
N PRO A 300 -0.72 19.80 -2.57
CA PRO A 300 -0.23 19.52 -1.22
C PRO A 300 1.13 20.17 -0.89
N MET A 301 1.95 20.45 -1.91
CA MET A 301 3.27 21.07 -1.75
C MET A 301 3.14 22.57 -1.48
N GLU A 302 2.34 23.28 -2.26
CA GLU A 302 2.06 24.71 -2.03
C GLU A 302 1.43 24.93 -0.66
N MET A 303 0.47 24.07 -0.27
CA MET A 303 -0.12 24.09 1.06
C MET A 303 0.95 23.94 2.14
N ARG A 304 1.86 22.97 2.00
CA ARG A 304 2.96 22.74 2.94
C ARG A 304 3.86 23.97 3.06
N ALA A 305 4.21 24.61 1.95
CA ALA A 305 5.02 25.83 1.95
C ALA A 305 4.32 26.99 2.70
N LYS A 306 3.01 27.17 2.50
CA LYS A 306 2.21 28.19 3.20
C LYS A 306 2.10 27.91 4.70
N VAL A 307 1.78 26.67 5.10
CA VAL A 307 1.73 26.25 6.51
C VAL A 307 3.09 26.43 7.19
N ARG A 308 4.17 26.04 6.51
CA ARG A 308 5.53 26.19 7.03
C ARG A 308 5.90 27.66 7.27
N ARG A 309 5.55 28.56 6.33
CA ARG A 309 5.76 30.00 6.49
C ARG A 309 4.98 30.56 7.67
N LEU A 310 3.72 30.16 7.82
CA LEU A 310 2.90 30.58 8.95
C LEU A 310 3.47 30.07 10.28
N LYS A 311 3.85 28.79 10.36
CA LYS A 311 4.49 28.23 11.56
C LYS A 311 5.83 28.91 11.89
N ALA A 312 6.58 29.42 10.91
CA ALA A 312 7.81 30.17 11.19
C ALA A 312 7.54 31.55 11.85
N GLN A 313 6.37 32.14 11.62
CA GLN A 313 5.96 33.42 12.20
C GLN A 313 5.38 33.28 13.62
N HIS A 314 4.97 32.07 14.02
CA HIS A 314 4.29 31.82 15.29
C HIS A 314 4.91 30.64 16.05
N LYS A 315 5.06 30.75 17.37
CA LYS A 315 5.65 29.66 18.19
C LYS A 315 4.85 28.35 18.16
N LYS A 316 3.53 28.42 17.98
CA LYS A 316 2.60 27.29 17.91
C LYS A 316 1.56 27.54 16.82
N LEU A 317 1.14 26.49 16.12
CA LEU A 317 0.01 26.49 15.20
C LEU A 317 -1.10 25.65 15.85
N GLY A 318 -2.32 26.16 15.88
CA GLY A 318 -3.47 25.52 16.53
C GLY A 318 -4.01 24.35 15.72
N VAL A 319 -4.47 24.63 14.50
CA VAL A 319 -5.00 23.60 13.59
C VAL A 319 -4.86 24.05 12.13
N VAL A 320 -4.68 23.07 11.23
CA VAL A 320 -4.76 23.26 9.78
C VAL A 320 -6.04 22.61 9.28
N ILE A 321 -6.86 23.33 8.52
CA ILE A 321 -8.14 22.84 7.98
C ILE A 321 -8.10 22.87 6.45
N VAL A 322 -8.56 21.80 5.82
CA VAL A 322 -8.64 21.65 4.36
C VAL A 322 -10.08 21.32 3.94
N ASP A 323 -10.73 22.23 3.20
CA ASP A 323 -12.11 22.12 2.73
C ASP A 323 -12.18 22.14 1.19
N TYR A 324 -12.32 21.03 0.46
CA TYR A 324 -12.39 19.64 0.90
C TYR A 324 -11.46 18.75 0.06
N LEU A 325 -10.97 17.67 0.66
CA LEU A 325 -9.80 16.88 0.23
C LEU A 325 -9.84 16.43 -1.23
N GLN A 326 -11.03 16.14 -1.76
CA GLN A 326 -11.15 15.73 -3.15
C GLN A 326 -10.71 16.85 -4.11
N LEU A 327 -10.96 18.15 -3.88
CA LEU A 327 -10.59 19.17 -4.86
C LEU A 327 -9.08 19.44 -5.01
N MET A 328 -8.23 18.78 -4.22
CA MET A 328 -6.78 18.90 -4.36
C MET A 328 -6.26 18.12 -5.57
N GLU A 329 -5.31 18.72 -6.31
CA GLU A 329 -4.66 18.10 -7.46
C GLU A 329 -3.36 17.39 -7.06
N GLY A 330 -3.15 16.18 -7.58
CA GLY A 330 -2.01 15.31 -7.23
C GLY A 330 -0.73 15.57 -8.04
N GLY A 331 -0.64 16.66 -8.80
CA GLY A 331 0.54 17.03 -9.59
C GLY A 331 0.76 16.20 -10.86
N GLY A 332 -0.24 15.48 -11.38
CA GLY A 332 -0.12 14.71 -12.63
C GLY A 332 -1.41 14.70 -13.45
N THR A 333 -1.32 15.08 -14.72
CA THR A 333 -2.48 15.28 -15.63
C THR A 333 -3.24 14.02 -16.05
N ASP A 334 -2.85 12.82 -15.62
CA ASP A 334 -3.46 11.53 -16.04
C ASP A 334 -3.60 10.49 -14.90
N ALA A 335 -3.51 10.89 -13.63
CA ALA A 335 -3.58 9.94 -12.52
C ALA A 335 -5.03 9.54 -12.16
N ASN A 336 -5.23 8.27 -11.79
CA ASN A 336 -6.52 7.79 -11.33
C ASN A 336 -6.92 8.48 -10.02
N ARG A 337 -8.15 9.00 -9.94
CA ARG A 337 -8.65 9.82 -8.83
C ARG A 337 -8.44 9.19 -7.44
N VAL A 338 -8.60 7.88 -7.33
CA VAL A 338 -8.38 7.11 -6.09
C VAL A 338 -6.92 7.18 -5.63
N GLN A 339 -5.98 7.11 -6.59
CA GLN A 339 -4.55 7.26 -6.30
C GLN A 339 -4.20 8.68 -5.90
N GLU A 340 -4.80 9.69 -6.53
CA GLU A 340 -4.58 11.10 -6.16
C GLU A 340 -5.02 11.35 -4.71
N ILE A 341 -6.21 10.91 -4.34
CA ILE A 341 -6.75 11.09 -2.99
C ILE A 341 -5.91 10.35 -1.96
N SER A 342 -5.43 9.15 -2.28
CA SER A 342 -4.49 8.41 -1.43
C SER A 342 -3.12 9.11 -1.31
N LYS A 343 -2.63 9.77 -2.37
CA LYS A 343 -1.40 10.59 -2.31
C LYS A 343 -1.62 11.84 -1.47
N VAL A 344 -2.75 12.53 -1.65
CA VAL A 344 -3.12 13.73 -0.89
C VAL A 344 -3.21 13.41 0.60
N THR A 345 -3.95 12.36 0.97
CA THR A 345 -4.13 11.96 2.38
C THR A 345 -2.79 11.63 3.05
N ARG A 346 -1.90 10.90 2.37
CA ARG A 346 -0.52 10.66 2.85
C ARG A 346 0.27 11.94 3.00
N SER A 347 0.16 12.87 2.05
CA SER A 347 0.86 14.15 2.12
C SER A 347 0.38 15.00 3.31
N LEU A 348 -0.93 14.99 3.59
CA LEU A 348 -1.51 15.66 4.75
C LEU A 348 -1.07 15.02 6.08
N LYS A 349 -1.00 13.69 6.18
CA LYS A 349 -0.45 13.03 7.38
C LYS A 349 1.02 13.37 7.59
N ARG A 350 1.82 13.40 6.51
CA ARG A 350 3.22 13.86 6.58
C ARG A 350 3.32 15.32 7.01
N LEU A 351 2.45 16.20 6.51
CA LEU A 351 2.37 17.59 6.95
C LEU A 351 2.09 17.70 8.45
N ALA A 352 1.11 16.93 8.96
CA ALA A 352 0.78 16.90 10.38
C ALA A 352 2.01 16.50 11.23
N MET A 353 2.72 15.44 10.82
CA MET A 353 3.93 14.96 11.50
C MET A 353 5.09 15.94 11.45
N GLU A 354 5.37 16.51 10.28
CA GLU A 354 6.47 17.45 10.06
C GLU A 354 6.23 18.76 10.82
N MET A 355 5.00 19.25 10.78
CA MET A 355 4.61 20.51 11.41
C MET A 355 4.11 20.33 12.84
N GLN A 356 4.06 19.12 13.39
CA GLN A 356 3.58 18.85 14.76
C GLN A 356 2.28 19.61 15.05
N VAL A 357 1.30 19.49 14.17
CA VAL A 357 0.01 20.20 14.22
C VAL A 357 -1.12 19.25 13.86
N PRO A 358 -2.31 19.34 14.49
CA PRO A 358 -3.48 18.63 14.01
C PRO A 358 -3.93 19.15 12.65
N VAL A 359 -4.26 18.23 11.75
CA VAL A 359 -4.79 18.53 10.41
C VAL A 359 -6.20 17.98 10.30
N ILE A 360 -7.17 18.84 9.98
CA ILE A 360 -8.56 18.45 9.70
C ILE A 360 -8.80 18.50 8.19
N ALA A 361 -9.16 17.36 7.61
CA ALA A 361 -9.52 17.25 6.20
C ALA A 361 -11.00 16.95 6.04
N LEU A 362 -11.72 17.82 5.33
CA LEU A 362 -13.12 17.57 4.99
C LEU A 362 -13.23 16.61 3.82
N SER A 363 -14.19 15.69 3.88
CA SER A 363 -14.46 14.73 2.81
C SER A 363 -15.96 14.62 2.52
N GLN A 364 -16.32 14.33 1.27
CA GLN A 364 -17.71 14.11 0.88
C GLN A 364 -18.05 12.62 0.81
N LEU A 365 -19.18 12.24 1.42
CA LEU A 365 -19.70 10.88 1.35
C LEU A 365 -20.32 10.55 -0.02
N SER A 366 -20.27 9.25 -0.36
CA SER A 366 -20.98 8.70 -1.52
C SER A 366 -22.50 8.94 -1.45
N ARG A 367 -23.15 9.01 -2.62
CA ARG A 367 -24.63 9.08 -2.72
C ARG A 367 -25.31 7.76 -2.31
N THR A 368 -24.58 6.65 -2.28
CA THR A 368 -25.09 5.31 -1.93
C THR A 368 -25.70 5.24 -0.52
N VAL A 369 -25.27 6.12 0.39
CA VAL A 369 -25.85 6.25 1.73
C VAL A 369 -27.35 6.50 1.69
N GLU A 370 -27.82 7.28 0.72
CA GLU A 370 -29.22 7.70 0.59
C GLU A 370 -30.14 6.56 0.13
N GLN A 371 -29.57 5.50 -0.45
CA GLN A 371 -30.31 4.33 -0.93
C GLN A 371 -30.56 3.29 0.18
N ARG A 372 -29.85 3.39 1.31
CA ARG A 372 -30.03 2.48 2.45
C ARG A 372 -31.29 2.86 3.24
N GLN A 373 -31.95 1.87 3.85
CA GLN A 373 -33.00 2.14 4.82
C GLN A 373 -32.46 2.96 6.00
N ASN A 374 -31.30 2.58 6.53
CA ASN A 374 -30.57 3.38 7.51
C ASN A 374 -29.55 4.28 6.81
N LYS A 375 -29.80 5.59 6.84
CA LYS A 375 -28.97 6.62 6.20
C LYS A 375 -27.83 7.13 7.09
N ARG A 376 -27.63 6.57 8.29
CA ARG A 376 -26.48 6.88 9.14
C ARG A 376 -25.17 6.46 8.46
N PRO A 377 -24.19 7.36 8.31
CA PRO A 377 -22.91 7.05 7.69
C PRO A 377 -22.08 6.02 8.46
N GLN A 378 -21.31 5.24 7.72
CA GLN A 378 -20.33 4.28 8.23
C GLN A 378 -18.99 4.43 7.47
N LEU A 379 -17.90 3.83 7.98
CA LEU A 379 -16.55 3.93 7.34
C LEU A 379 -16.59 3.59 5.85
N SER A 380 -17.39 2.59 5.50
CA SER A 380 -17.66 2.12 4.15
C SER A 380 -18.16 3.21 3.17
N ASP A 381 -18.72 4.31 3.70
CA ASP A 381 -19.35 5.40 2.94
C ASP A 381 -18.40 6.57 2.63
N LEU A 382 -17.24 6.61 3.29
CA LEU A 382 -16.11 7.39 2.78
C LEU A 382 -15.90 6.90 1.36
N ARG A 383 -16.06 7.82 0.41
CA ARG A 383 -16.45 7.62 -0.99
C ARG A 383 -15.57 6.66 -1.82
N GLU A 384 -14.59 5.99 -1.21
CA GLU A 384 -13.51 5.22 -1.85
C GLU A 384 -13.10 3.95 -1.08
N SER A 385 -13.87 3.49 -0.06
CA SER A 385 -13.60 2.19 0.59
C SER A 385 -14.24 1.03 -0.19
N GLY A 386 -13.44 0.40 -1.05
CA GLY A 386 -13.76 -0.86 -1.72
C GLY A 386 -13.81 -2.03 -0.75
N CYS A 387 -14.73 -2.98 -0.93
CA CYS A 387 -14.77 -4.19 -0.10
C CYS A 387 -15.01 -5.45 -0.94
N LEU A 388 -14.57 -6.59 -0.40
CA LEU A 388 -14.65 -7.92 -1.00
C LEU A 388 -15.64 -8.79 -0.21
N THR A 389 -16.20 -9.83 -0.82
CA THR A 389 -17.07 -10.77 -0.09
C THR A 389 -16.26 -11.72 0.80
N GLY A 390 -16.90 -12.24 1.86
CA GLY A 390 -16.25 -13.11 2.84
C GLY A 390 -15.62 -14.39 2.27
N ASP A 391 -16.16 -14.93 1.18
CA ASP A 391 -15.65 -16.11 0.47
C ASP A 391 -14.36 -15.83 -0.36
N THR A 392 -13.92 -14.58 -0.44
CA THR A 392 -12.72 -14.20 -1.18
C THR A 392 -11.48 -14.80 -0.53
N LEU A 393 -10.70 -15.58 -1.30
CA LEU A 393 -9.53 -16.29 -0.80
C LEU A 393 -8.28 -15.39 -0.81
N ILE A 394 -7.64 -15.29 0.34
CA ILE A 394 -6.32 -14.70 0.53
C ILE A 394 -5.31 -15.84 0.69
N LEU A 395 -4.20 -15.74 -0.04
CA LEU A 395 -3.11 -16.70 0.00
C LEU A 395 -2.06 -16.24 1.00
N ASP A 396 -1.75 -17.10 1.97
CA ASP A 396 -0.62 -16.92 2.86
C ASP A 396 0.69 -17.24 2.11
N PRO A 397 1.58 -16.25 1.91
CA PRO A 397 2.81 -16.41 1.16
C PRO A 397 3.88 -17.24 1.88
N VAL A 398 3.72 -17.51 3.18
CA VAL A 398 4.67 -18.30 3.98
C VAL A 398 4.26 -19.76 4.00
N THR A 399 2.98 -20.04 4.23
CA THR A 399 2.49 -21.42 4.38
C THR A 399 1.95 -21.99 3.08
N GLY A 400 1.58 -21.16 2.10
CA GLY A 400 0.86 -21.57 0.89
C GLY A 400 -0.63 -21.87 1.12
N GLU A 401 -1.12 -21.68 2.34
CA GLU A 401 -2.52 -21.87 2.68
C GLU A 401 -3.41 -20.78 2.08
N ARG A 402 -4.62 -21.14 1.65
CA ARG A 402 -5.62 -20.20 1.14
C ARG A 402 -6.79 -20.16 2.11
N LYS A 403 -7.11 -18.97 2.63
CA LYS A 403 -8.20 -18.78 3.59
C LYS A 403 -9.20 -17.74 3.08
N PRO A 404 -10.51 -17.96 3.28
CA PRO A 404 -11.51 -16.91 3.10
C PRO A 404 -11.17 -15.69 3.95
N ILE A 405 -11.35 -14.48 3.41
CA ILE A 405 -11.04 -13.23 4.10
C ILE A 405 -11.82 -13.08 5.42
N VAL A 406 -13.03 -13.62 5.50
CA VAL A 406 -13.83 -13.64 6.74
C VAL A 406 -13.13 -14.39 7.88
N GLU A 407 -12.38 -15.46 7.58
CA GLU A 407 -11.65 -16.22 8.59
C GLU A 407 -10.38 -15.51 9.07
N LEU A 408 -10.00 -14.40 8.43
CA LEU A 408 -8.81 -13.63 8.77
C LEU A 408 -9.12 -12.43 9.66
N VAL A 409 -10.40 -12.14 9.91
CA VAL A 409 -10.83 -11.07 10.81
C VAL A 409 -10.25 -11.30 12.21
N ASP A 410 -9.74 -10.23 12.83
CA ASP A 410 -9.11 -10.20 14.16
C ASP A 410 -7.85 -11.07 14.35
N LYS A 411 -7.32 -11.69 13.29
CA LYS A 411 -6.03 -12.41 13.34
C LYS A 411 -4.85 -11.44 13.20
N GLN A 412 -3.77 -11.76 13.91
CA GLN A 412 -2.50 -11.04 13.88
C GLN A 412 -1.46 -11.77 13.02
N ASP A 413 -0.33 -11.11 12.75
CA ASP A 413 0.81 -11.65 11.99
C ASP A 413 0.47 -12.20 10.60
N LEU A 414 -0.57 -11.62 9.99
CA LEU A 414 -1.03 -11.99 8.67
C LEU A 414 -0.07 -11.44 7.59
N LYS A 415 0.07 -12.20 6.50
CA LYS A 415 0.85 -11.81 5.32
C LYS A 415 0.06 -12.08 4.06
N SER A 416 0.31 -11.26 3.03
CA SER A 416 -0.27 -11.41 1.70
C SER A 416 0.76 -11.03 0.65
N PHE A 417 0.58 -11.52 -0.56
CA PHE A 417 1.22 -10.94 -1.72
C PHE A 417 0.62 -9.55 -2.03
N ALA A 418 1.46 -8.63 -2.48
CA ALA A 418 1.10 -7.33 -3.02
C ALA A 418 2.10 -6.94 -4.11
N ILE A 419 1.72 -6.02 -5.01
CA ILE A 419 2.65 -5.45 -5.97
C ILE A 419 3.31 -4.18 -5.44
N ASP A 420 4.61 -4.03 -5.69
CA ASP A 420 5.32 -2.78 -5.43
C ASP A 420 5.23 -1.80 -6.62
N ASP A 421 5.89 -0.64 -6.48
CA ASP A 421 5.93 0.39 -7.54
C ASP A 421 6.61 -0.11 -8.83
N THR A 422 7.41 -1.19 -8.77
CA THR A 422 8.06 -1.83 -9.93
C THR A 422 7.18 -2.88 -10.60
N LEU A 423 5.92 -3.03 -10.16
CA LEU A 423 4.95 -4.02 -10.64
C LEU A 423 5.39 -5.47 -10.39
N LYS A 424 6.22 -5.69 -9.38
CA LYS A 424 6.69 -7.01 -8.94
C LYS A 424 5.90 -7.48 -7.73
N LEU A 425 5.63 -8.78 -7.67
CA LEU A 425 4.92 -9.37 -6.53
C LEU A 425 5.89 -9.61 -5.36
N GLY A 426 5.62 -8.96 -4.24
CA GLY A 426 6.35 -9.08 -2.99
C GLY A 426 5.48 -9.62 -1.85
N VAL A 427 6.12 -10.06 -0.77
CA VAL A 427 5.45 -10.49 0.47
C VAL A 427 5.36 -9.31 1.42
N HIS A 428 4.16 -8.98 1.88
CA HIS A 428 3.90 -7.86 2.77
C HIS A 428 3.04 -8.27 3.96
N ASN A 429 3.24 -7.60 5.09
CA ASN A 429 2.39 -7.79 6.27
C ASN A 429 1.00 -7.19 6.03
N VAL A 430 -0.03 -7.88 6.50
CA VAL A 430 -1.39 -7.37 6.55
C VAL A 430 -1.60 -6.85 7.97
N SER A 431 -1.80 -5.55 8.12
CA SER A 431 -1.95 -4.93 9.45
C SER A 431 -3.31 -5.21 10.07
N LYS A 432 -4.36 -5.34 9.26
CA LYS A 432 -5.72 -5.60 9.73
C LYS A 432 -6.59 -6.21 8.64
N VAL A 433 -7.46 -7.14 9.03
CA VAL A 433 -8.62 -7.57 8.23
C VAL A 433 -9.87 -7.29 9.06
N PHE A 434 -10.90 -6.71 8.47
CA PHE A 434 -12.09 -6.27 9.21
C PHE A 434 -13.37 -6.39 8.40
N TYR A 435 -14.49 -6.50 9.12
CA TYR A 435 -15.83 -6.46 8.56
C TYR A 435 -16.22 -5.01 8.21
N SER A 436 -16.79 -4.84 7.01
CA SER A 436 -17.10 -3.53 6.42
C SER A 436 -18.60 -3.32 6.17
N GLY A 437 -19.45 -4.16 6.78
CA GLY A 437 -20.91 -4.07 6.68
C GLY A 437 -21.50 -4.87 5.51
N GLN A 438 -22.73 -4.53 5.14
CA GLN A 438 -23.42 -5.10 3.99
C GLN A 438 -23.43 -4.14 2.81
N LYS A 439 -23.04 -4.62 1.63
CA LYS A 439 -23.01 -3.81 0.39
C LYS A 439 -23.62 -4.57 -0.77
N MET A 440 -24.11 -3.83 -1.77
CA MET A 440 -24.39 -4.38 -3.08
C MET A 440 -23.08 -4.87 -3.72
N VAL A 441 -23.07 -6.13 -4.16
CA VAL A 441 -21.90 -6.82 -4.69
C VAL A 441 -22.10 -7.20 -6.15
N TYR A 442 -21.01 -7.12 -6.91
CA TYR A 442 -20.91 -7.51 -8.30
C TYR A 442 -19.84 -8.59 -8.46
N GLU A 443 -20.09 -9.58 -9.31
CA GLU A 443 -19.12 -10.59 -9.71
C GLU A 443 -18.48 -10.21 -11.04
N ILE A 444 -17.17 -10.03 -11.03
CA ILE A 444 -16.35 -9.91 -12.24
C ILE A 444 -15.92 -11.31 -12.67
N LYS A 445 -16.07 -11.63 -13.96
CA LYS A 445 -15.43 -12.79 -14.60
C LYS A 445 -14.47 -12.32 -15.67
N THR A 446 -13.28 -12.88 -15.69
CA THR A 446 -12.27 -12.57 -16.69
C THR A 446 -12.17 -13.65 -17.76
N ARG A 447 -11.49 -13.33 -18.87
CA ARG A 447 -11.31 -14.20 -20.04
C ARG A 447 -10.55 -15.49 -19.71
N THR A 448 -9.65 -15.48 -18.73
CA THR A 448 -9.02 -16.72 -18.24
C THR A 448 -9.91 -17.55 -17.32
N GLY A 449 -11.11 -17.08 -17.00
CA GLY A 449 -12.11 -17.79 -16.20
C GLY A 449 -12.06 -17.52 -14.69
N ARG A 450 -11.20 -16.59 -14.25
CA ARG A 450 -11.12 -16.17 -12.84
C ARG A 450 -12.29 -15.29 -12.46
N LYS A 451 -12.62 -15.32 -11.17
CA LYS A 451 -13.78 -14.62 -10.61
C LYS A 451 -13.46 -13.95 -9.29
N ILE A 452 -14.04 -12.76 -9.09
CA ILE A 452 -14.00 -12.06 -7.81
C ILE A 452 -15.31 -11.30 -7.62
N LYS A 453 -15.73 -11.21 -6.36
CA LYS A 453 -16.93 -10.50 -5.95
C LYS A 453 -16.53 -9.31 -5.10
N ALA A 454 -16.99 -8.13 -5.47
CA ALA A 454 -16.63 -6.90 -4.80
C ALA A 454 -17.76 -5.87 -4.84
N SER A 455 -17.69 -4.87 -3.96
CA SER A 455 -18.59 -3.73 -4.00
C SER A 455 -18.35 -2.85 -5.25
N ALA A 456 -19.38 -2.13 -5.69
CA ALA A 456 -19.30 -1.22 -6.85
C ALA A 456 -18.10 -0.25 -6.83
N ASN A 457 -17.71 0.22 -5.66
CA ASN A 457 -16.61 1.17 -5.49
C ASN A 457 -15.24 0.52 -5.30
N HIS A 458 -15.13 -0.82 -5.38
CA HIS A 458 -13.85 -1.50 -5.20
C HIS A 458 -12.89 -1.21 -6.38
N PRO A 459 -11.66 -0.72 -6.14
CA PRO A 459 -10.70 -0.44 -7.21
C PRO A 459 -10.03 -1.71 -7.74
N PHE A 460 -9.87 -1.80 -9.06
CA PHE A 460 -9.07 -2.81 -9.76
C PHE A 460 -7.99 -2.14 -10.59
N LEU A 461 -6.82 -2.75 -10.64
CA LEU A 461 -5.68 -2.18 -11.33
C LEU A 461 -5.89 -2.24 -12.85
N LYS A 462 -5.83 -1.10 -13.54
CA LYS A 462 -5.65 -1.01 -14.99
C LYS A 462 -4.26 -0.46 -15.31
N ILE A 463 -3.89 -0.53 -16.58
CA ILE A 463 -2.64 0.07 -17.07
C ILE A 463 -2.58 1.59 -16.86
N SER A 464 -3.75 2.25 -16.82
CA SER A 464 -3.91 3.68 -16.52
C SER A 464 -4.09 3.98 -15.02
N GLY A 465 -3.98 2.98 -14.14
CA GLY A 465 -4.17 3.10 -12.69
C GLY A 465 -5.42 2.40 -12.14
N TRP A 466 -5.75 2.64 -10.87
CA TRP A 466 -6.78 1.92 -10.10
C TRP A 466 -8.22 2.39 -10.38
N GLU A 467 -8.98 1.67 -11.21
CA GLU A 467 -10.35 2.05 -11.58
C GLU A 467 -11.41 1.28 -10.78
N ARG A 468 -12.48 1.96 -10.36
CA ARG A 468 -13.57 1.36 -9.59
C ARG A 468 -14.38 0.38 -10.42
N LEU A 469 -14.89 -0.67 -9.80
CA LEU A 469 -15.73 -1.68 -10.45
C LEU A 469 -16.89 -1.08 -11.25
N ASP A 470 -17.60 -0.10 -10.71
CA ASP A 470 -18.74 0.56 -11.37
C ASP A 470 -18.38 1.44 -12.58
N ALA A 471 -17.10 1.79 -12.74
CA ALA A 471 -16.58 2.47 -13.91
C ALA A 471 -16.02 1.50 -14.98
N LEU A 472 -15.72 0.26 -14.59
CA LEU A 472 -15.22 -0.77 -15.50
C LEU A 472 -16.28 -1.22 -16.50
N LYS A 473 -15.84 -1.57 -17.70
CA LYS A 473 -16.68 -2.08 -18.79
C LYS A 473 -16.19 -3.46 -19.24
N ILE A 474 -17.11 -4.23 -19.83
CA ILE A 474 -16.74 -5.47 -20.52
C ILE A 474 -15.74 -5.12 -21.63
N GLY A 475 -14.65 -5.88 -21.71
CA GLY A 475 -13.52 -5.63 -22.60
C GLY A 475 -12.36 -4.85 -21.97
N ASP A 476 -12.57 -4.19 -20.81
CA ASP A 476 -11.46 -3.62 -20.05
C ASP A 476 -10.52 -4.72 -19.55
N ARG A 477 -9.23 -4.37 -19.38
CA ARG A 477 -8.21 -5.28 -18.85
C ARG A 477 -7.77 -4.85 -17.46
N ILE A 478 -7.81 -5.79 -16.52
CA ILE A 478 -7.45 -5.59 -15.12
C ILE A 478 -6.28 -6.48 -14.69
N GLY A 479 -5.56 -6.05 -13.65
CA GLY A 479 -4.35 -6.68 -13.15
C GLY A 479 -4.62 -7.89 -12.26
N LEU A 480 -4.08 -9.03 -12.64
CA LEU A 480 -4.06 -10.28 -11.88
C LEU A 480 -2.62 -10.72 -11.64
N ALA A 481 -2.40 -11.61 -10.67
CA ALA A 481 -1.10 -12.25 -10.50
C ALA A 481 -0.75 -13.12 -11.72
N ARG A 482 0.45 -12.92 -12.27
CA ARG A 482 0.99 -13.71 -13.40
C ARG A 482 1.71 -14.97 -12.95
N ASN A 483 2.34 -14.90 -11.78
CA ASN A 483 3.09 -15.98 -11.17
C ASN A 483 3.05 -15.81 -9.64
N ILE A 484 2.93 -16.91 -8.91
CA ILE A 484 2.94 -16.90 -7.44
C ILE A 484 3.92 -17.93 -6.94
N ASN A 485 5.17 -17.52 -6.69
CA ASN A 485 6.17 -18.44 -6.19
C ASN A 485 6.16 -18.46 -4.66
N ILE A 486 5.94 -19.64 -4.07
CA ILE A 486 5.97 -19.84 -2.62
C ILE A 486 7.02 -20.90 -2.32
N LYS A 487 7.83 -20.63 -1.29
CA LYS A 487 8.79 -21.57 -0.73
C LYS A 487 8.42 -21.82 0.73
N PRO A 488 7.51 -22.77 1.00
CA PRO A 488 7.10 -23.05 2.37
C PRO A 488 8.28 -23.66 3.15
N GLN A 489 8.31 -23.43 4.47
CA GLN A 489 9.39 -23.92 5.32
C GLN A 489 9.39 -25.45 5.46
N THR A 490 8.20 -26.08 5.39
CA THR A 490 8.04 -27.53 5.51
C THR A 490 6.95 -28.00 4.56
N ASN A 491 7.13 -29.22 4.03
CA ASN A 491 6.11 -29.92 3.28
C ASN A 491 5.17 -30.66 4.25
N THR A 492 3.86 -30.63 3.97
CA THR A 492 2.84 -31.22 4.86
C THR A 492 2.39 -32.61 4.45
N MET A 493 2.77 -33.08 3.25
CA MET A 493 2.42 -34.40 2.73
C MET A 493 3.64 -35.13 2.17
N SER A 494 3.69 -36.43 2.37
CA SER A 494 4.65 -37.33 1.71
C SER A 494 4.32 -37.51 0.23
N ASP A 495 5.29 -38.01 -0.54
CA ASP A 495 5.11 -38.24 -1.98
C ASP A 495 4.04 -39.30 -2.23
N ASP A 496 4.04 -40.37 -1.45
CA ASP A 496 3.02 -41.42 -1.52
C ASP A 496 1.62 -40.86 -1.23
N GLU A 497 1.48 -39.96 -0.25
CA GLU A 497 0.19 -39.32 0.05
C GLU A 497 -0.30 -38.46 -1.10
N LEU A 498 0.59 -37.68 -1.73
CA LEU A 498 0.26 -36.82 -2.88
C LEU A 498 -0.11 -37.63 -4.11
N ILE A 499 0.60 -38.72 -4.37
CA ILE A 499 0.32 -39.63 -5.48
C ILE A 499 -1.05 -40.28 -5.27
N LEU A 500 -1.28 -40.88 -4.11
CA LEU A 500 -2.52 -41.60 -3.84
C LEU A 500 -3.73 -40.66 -3.83
N ILE A 501 -3.62 -39.46 -3.23
CA ILE A 501 -4.74 -38.51 -3.20
C ILE A 501 -5.05 -37.98 -4.61
N ALA A 502 -4.04 -37.74 -5.45
CA ALA A 502 -4.26 -37.30 -6.84
C ALA A 502 -5.07 -38.32 -7.65
N HIS A 503 -4.68 -39.60 -7.57
CA HIS A 503 -5.39 -40.67 -8.26
C HIS A 503 -6.81 -40.90 -7.70
N LEU A 504 -6.99 -40.85 -6.38
CA LEU A 504 -8.31 -41.01 -5.78
C LEU A 504 -9.25 -39.82 -6.06
N LEU A 505 -8.72 -38.60 -6.12
CA LEU A 505 -9.49 -37.40 -6.49
C LEU A 505 -9.89 -37.39 -7.97
N GLY A 506 -9.09 -37.96 -8.87
CA GLY A 506 -9.47 -38.13 -10.28
C GLY A 506 -10.46 -39.28 -10.48
N ASP A 507 -9.91 -40.48 -10.67
CA ASP A 507 -10.67 -41.69 -11.06
C ASP A 507 -11.03 -42.62 -9.88
N GLY A 508 -10.81 -42.19 -8.63
CA GLY A 508 -11.18 -42.94 -7.44
C GLY A 508 -12.69 -42.90 -7.15
N CYS A 509 -13.23 -44.05 -6.75
CA CYS A 509 -14.54 -44.13 -6.11
C CYS A 509 -14.38 -44.10 -4.59
N ILE A 510 -14.88 -43.04 -3.97
CA ILE A 510 -14.75 -42.78 -2.53
C ILE A 510 -16.11 -42.66 -1.81
N LEU A 511 -17.22 -42.94 -2.49
CA LEU A 511 -18.56 -42.72 -1.93
C LEU A 511 -18.84 -43.57 -0.68
N PRO A 512 -19.61 -43.09 0.31
CA PRO A 512 -19.85 -43.77 1.59
C PRO A 512 -20.33 -45.21 1.46
N SER A 513 -21.21 -45.46 0.50
CA SER A 513 -21.87 -46.75 0.26
C SER A 513 -21.19 -47.60 -0.82
N GLN A 514 -19.97 -47.24 -1.25
CA GLN A 514 -19.22 -47.95 -2.28
C GLN A 514 -17.85 -48.36 -1.74
N PRO A 515 -17.30 -49.50 -2.19
CA PRO A 515 -15.93 -49.89 -1.84
C PRO A 515 -14.94 -48.90 -2.45
N TYR A 516 -13.84 -48.62 -1.73
CA TYR A 516 -12.74 -47.86 -2.30
C TYR A 516 -12.15 -48.63 -3.47
N HIS A 517 -12.18 -48.02 -4.64
CA HIS A 517 -11.53 -48.57 -5.83
C HIS A 517 -11.06 -47.45 -6.75
N TYR A 518 -10.03 -47.76 -7.53
CA TYR A 518 -9.47 -46.90 -8.55
C TYR A 518 -9.56 -47.61 -9.90
N THR A 519 -9.86 -46.86 -10.96
CA THR A 519 -10.04 -47.42 -12.30
C THR A 519 -9.11 -46.75 -13.28
N SER A 520 -8.40 -47.54 -14.10
CA SER A 520 -7.53 -47.01 -15.16
C SER A 520 -7.33 -48.04 -16.26
N ALA A 521 -7.20 -47.56 -17.50
CA ALA A 521 -6.76 -48.40 -18.63
C ALA A 521 -5.24 -48.63 -18.64
N ASP A 522 -4.49 -47.75 -17.97
CA ASP A 522 -3.03 -47.83 -17.85
C ASP A 522 -2.64 -48.61 -16.59
N MET A 523 -1.88 -49.68 -16.78
CA MET A 523 -1.40 -50.56 -15.71
C MET A 523 -0.35 -49.88 -14.81
N ASN A 524 0.40 -48.90 -15.31
CA ASN A 524 1.34 -48.13 -14.47
C ASN A 524 0.58 -47.36 -13.39
N ASN A 525 -0.55 -46.75 -13.75
CA ASN A 525 -1.42 -46.05 -12.80
C ASN A 525 -2.03 -47.02 -11.76
N ILE A 526 -2.40 -48.24 -12.19
CA ILE A 526 -2.91 -49.28 -11.28
C ILE A 526 -1.83 -49.71 -10.28
N ASN A 527 -0.61 -49.96 -10.77
CA ASN A 527 0.50 -50.40 -9.95
C ASN A 527 0.91 -49.32 -8.94
N ILE A 528 1.03 -48.05 -9.35
CA ILE A 528 1.42 -46.99 -8.43
C ILE A 528 0.37 -46.77 -7.33
N VAL A 529 -0.93 -46.87 -7.65
CA VAL A 529 -2.01 -46.78 -6.64
C VAL A 529 -1.97 -47.97 -5.69
N LYS A 530 -1.76 -49.18 -6.20
CA LYS A 530 -1.57 -50.38 -5.37
C LYS A 530 -0.38 -50.22 -4.42
N ASP A 531 0.77 -49.81 -4.94
CA ASP A 531 2.01 -49.76 -4.18
C ASP A 531 1.98 -48.65 -3.13
N THR A 532 1.43 -47.47 -3.46
CA THR A 532 1.23 -46.38 -2.50
C THR A 532 0.23 -46.75 -1.41
N ALA A 533 -0.90 -47.38 -1.76
CA ALA A 533 -1.87 -47.86 -0.77
C ALA A 533 -1.28 -48.92 0.17
N LYS A 534 -0.41 -49.79 -0.34
CA LYS A 534 0.34 -50.76 0.46
C LYS A 534 1.33 -50.07 1.41
N ARG A 535 2.13 -49.11 0.93
CA ARG A 535 3.11 -48.40 1.77
C ARG A 535 2.46 -47.55 2.86
N LEU A 536 1.38 -46.83 2.54
CA LEU A 536 0.72 -45.91 3.47
C LEU A 536 -0.18 -46.62 4.48
N PHE A 537 -0.91 -47.64 4.04
CA PHE A 537 -2.01 -48.21 4.82
C PHE A 537 -1.93 -49.74 4.96
N ASN A 538 -0.88 -50.37 4.45
CA ASN A 538 -0.76 -51.83 4.37
C ASN A 538 -1.93 -52.51 3.64
N ILE A 539 -2.54 -51.81 2.67
CA ILE A 539 -3.63 -52.32 1.84
C ILE A 539 -3.07 -53.17 0.70
N GLU A 540 -3.42 -54.45 0.67
CA GLU A 540 -3.18 -55.32 -0.49
C GLU A 540 -4.32 -55.15 -1.50
N ALA A 541 -4.08 -54.40 -2.58
CA ALA A 541 -5.10 -54.12 -3.57
C ALA A 541 -5.43 -55.35 -4.44
N ARG A 542 -6.72 -55.65 -4.61
CA ARG A 542 -7.19 -56.69 -5.55
C ARG A 542 -7.40 -56.07 -6.93
N ILE A 543 -6.66 -56.56 -7.93
CA ILE A 543 -6.76 -56.08 -9.31
C ILE A 543 -7.72 -56.98 -10.10
N GLU A 544 -8.71 -56.38 -10.76
CA GLU A 544 -9.61 -57.08 -11.68
C GLU A 544 -9.62 -56.39 -13.04
N GLN A 545 -9.42 -57.17 -14.11
CA GLN A 545 -9.53 -56.67 -15.47
C GLN A 545 -10.99 -56.69 -15.93
N GLN A 546 -11.46 -55.58 -16.50
CA GLN A 546 -12.76 -55.47 -17.14
C GLN A 546 -12.58 -54.89 -18.55
N LYS A 547 -12.69 -55.75 -19.56
CA LYS A 547 -12.46 -55.39 -20.97
C LYS A 547 -11.08 -54.74 -21.17
N ASN A 548 -11.04 -53.44 -21.45
CA ASN A 548 -9.85 -52.64 -21.74
C ASN A 548 -9.39 -51.78 -20.55
N TRP A 549 -9.97 -51.92 -19.36
CA TRP A 549 -9.52 -51.25 -18.15
C TRP A 549 -9.39 -52.19 -16.95
N PHE A 550 -8.75 -51.71 -15.91
CA PHE A 550 -8.49 -52.45 -14.67
C PHE A 550 -9.08 -51.69 -13.48
N HIS A 551 -9.61 -52.44 -12.52
CA HIS A 551 -10.03 -51.94 -11.21
C HIS A 551 -9.06 -52.41 -10.14
N ALA A 552 -8.52 -51.47 -9.37
CA ALA A 552 -7.80 -51.75 -8.14
C ALA A 552 -8.75 -51.54 -6.95
N TYR A 553 -9.26 -52.63 -6.37
CA TYR A 553 -10.05 -52.57 -5.15
C TYR A 553 -9.11 -52.43 -3.94
N LEU A 554 -9.26 -51.34 -3.21
CA LEU A 554 -8.47 -51.01 -2.02
C LEU A 554 -9.19 -51.55 -0.79
N THR A 555 -9.07 -52.86 -0.55
CA THR A 555 -9.74 -53.53 0.57
C THR A 555 -9.10 -53.20 1.90
N SER A 556 -9.90 -53.09 2.97
CA SER A 556 -9.37 -52.85 4.30
C SER A 556 -8.37 -53.95 4.72
N PRO A 557 -7.24 -53.59 5.34
CA PRO A 557 -6.24 -54.57 5.79
C PRO A 557 -6.70 -55.34 7.05
N TYR A 558 -7.84 -54.97 7.62
CA TYR A 558 -8.44 -55.61 8.79
C TYR A 558 -9.97 -55.69 8.66
N ARG A 559 -10.59 -56.49 9.52
CA ARG A 559 -12.05 -56.60 9.59
C ARG A 559 -12.66 -55.32 10.15
N LEU A 560 -13.56 -54.70 9.39
CA LEU A 560 -14.33 -53.53 9.82
C LEU A 560 -15.38 -53.95 10.87
N THR A 561 -15.48 -53.20 11.97
CA THR A 561 -16.41 -53.43 13.09
C THR A 561 -16.99 -52.10 13.56
N HIS A 562 -17.95 -52.11 14.49
CA HIS A 562 -18.42 -50.87 15.13
C HIS A 562 -17.22 -50.11 15.74
N GLY A 563 -17.05 -48.84 15.37
CA GLY A 563 -15.92 -47.99 15.77
C GLY A 563 -14.61 -48.18 14.99
N LYS A 564 -14.51 -49.16 14.08
CA LYS A 564 -13.33 -49.35 13.19
C LYS A 564 -13.71 -49.11 11.72
N THR A 565 -13.25 -47.99 11.20
CA THR A 565 -13.48 -47.52 9.83
C THR A 565 -12.30 -47.88 8.93
N HIS A 566 -12.49 -47.71 7.62
CA HIS A 566 -11.43 -47.94 6.63
C HIS A 566 -10.27 -46.94 6.83
N PRO A 567 -8.98 -47.34 6.71
CA PRO A 567 -7.85 -46.42 6.94
C PRO A 567 -7.87 -45.20 6.00
N ILE A 568 -8.26 -45.37 4.74
CA ILE A 568 -8.48 -44.24 3.80
C ILE A 568 -9.60 -43.31 4.30
N THR A 569 -10.65 -43.82 4.94
CA THR A 569 -11.70 -42.97 5.52
C THR A 569 -11.14 -42.11 6.65
N GLU A 570 -10.33 -42.68 7.54
CA GLU A 570 -9.68 -41.91 8.62
C GLU A 570 -8.67 -40.90 8.08
N TRP A 571 -7.96 -41.24 7.02
CA TRP A 571 -7.07 -40.31 6.33
C TRP A 571 -7.85 -39.14 5.69
N TYR A 572 -8.97 -39.40 5.02
CA TYR A 572 -9.83 -38.36 4.45
C TYR A 572 -10.38 -37.42 5.53
N LYS A 573 -10.78 -37.96 6.68
CA LYS A 573 -11.18 -37.14 7.84
C LYS A 573 -10.04 -36.23 8.32
N LYS A 574 -8.81 -36.74 8.41
CA LYS A 574 -7.62 -35.95 8.78
C LYS A 574 -7.31 -34.84 7.78
N LEU A 575 -7.56 -35.08 6.49
CA LEU A 575 -7.40 -34.09 5.42
C LEU A 575 -8.58 -33.13 5.29
N ASN A 576 -9.63 -33.30 6.11
CA ASN A 576 -10.87 -32.55 6.04
C ASN A 576 -11.53 -32.61 4.64
N ILE A 577 -11.56 -33.81 4.05
CA ILE A 577 -12.20 -34.07 2.74
C ILE A 577 -13.42 -34.96 2.95
N ASP A 578 -14.57 -34.47 2.51
CA ASP A 578 -15.81 -35.24 2.51
C ASP A 578 -15.84 -36.27 1.37
N ARG A 579 -16.48 -37.41 1.65
CA ARG A 579 -16.67 -38.50 0.69
C ARG A 579 -17.83 -38.20 -0.26
N GLU A 580 -17.64 -37.23 -1.14
CA GLU A 580 -18.72 -36.71 -2.00
C GLU A 580 -18.63 -37.17 -3.47
N ARG A 581 -19.63 -36.76 -4.26
CA ARG A 581 -19.69 -37.00 -5.70
C ARG A 581 -18.70 -36.10 -6.45
N SER A 582 -18.41 -36.47 -7.70
CA SER A 582 -17.39 -35.82 -8.56
C SER A 582 -17.54 -34.30 -8.71
N TYR A 583 -18.75 -33.75 -8.61
CA TYR A 583 -19.02 -32.32 -8.80
C TYR A 583 -18.82 -31.47 -7.53
N ASN A 584 -18.62 -32.10 -6.37
CA ASN A 584 -18.30 -31.42 -5.12
C ASN A 584 -16.87 -31.71 -4.64
N LYS A 585 -16.05 -32.40 -5.45
CA LYS A 585 -14.65 -32.70 -5.11
C LYS A 585 -13.89 -31.40 -4.84
N ILE A 586 -13.03 -31.44 -3.81
CA ILE A 586 -12.11 -30.36 -3.45
C ILE A 586 -10.70 -30.93 -3.28
N ILE A 587 -9.69 -30.13 -3.59
CA ILE A 587 -8.30 -30.41 -3.26
C ILE A 587 -8.08 -29.96 -1.80
N PRO A 588 -7.52 -30.82 -0.92
CA PRO A 588 -7.32 -30.48 0.48
C PRO A 588 -6.29 -29.36 0.67
N ALA A 589 -6.46 -28.57 1.73
CA ALA A 589 -5.55 -27.46 2.07
C ALA A 589 -4.08 -27.90 2.19
N ASN A 590 -3.84 -29.12 2.69
CA ASN A 590 -2.50 -29.69 2.83
C ASN A 590 -1.73 -29.74 1.51
N VAL A 591 -2.39 -29.99 0.36
CA VAL A 591 -1.71 -29.98 -0.94
C VAL A 591 -1.12 -28.61 -1.23
N PHE A 592 -1.87 -27.53 -0.96
CA PHE A 592 -1.42 -26.15 -1.16
C PHE A 592 -0.28 -25.74 -0.22
N LYS A 593 -0.09 -26.44 0.91
CA LYS A 593 0.98 -26.13 1.87
C LYS A 593 2.35 -26.72 1.49
N ASN A 594 2.44 -27.44 0.36
CA ASN A 594 3.71 -27.98 -0.11
C ASN A 594 4.44 -27.01 -1.06
N ASP A 595 5.73 -27.26 -1.25
CA ASP A 595 6.56 -26.58 -2.22
C ASP A 595 6.14 -26.90 -3.67
N ASN A 596 6.77 -26.21 -4.61
CA ASN A 596 6.44 -26.33 -6.03
C ASN A 596 6.82 -27.71 -6.62
N GLU A 597 7.82 -28.40 -6.06
CA GLU A 597 8.20 -29.74 -6.53
C GLU A 597 7.11 -30.75 -6.21
N LYS A 598 6.60 -30.71 -4.97
CA LYS A 598 5.49 -31.56 -4.53
C LYS A 598 4.16 -31.20 -5.18
N ILE A 599 3.89 -29.92 -5.43
CA ILE A 599 2.72 -29.50 -6.23
C ILE A 599 2.83 -30.06 -7.65
N SER A 600 4.03 -30.02 -8.24
CA SER A 600 4.27 -30.59 -9.55
C SER A 600 4.02 -32.11 -9.57
N LEU A 601 4.51 -32.83 -8.55
CA LEU A 601 4.23 -34.26 -8.38
C LEU A 601 2.73 -34.56 -8.27
N PHE A 602 2.02 -33.82 -7.42
CA PHE A 602 0.56 -33.97 -7.29
C PHE A 602 -0.16 -33.73 -8.63
N LEU A 603 0.17 -32.64 -9.33
CA LEU A 603 -0.44 -32.33 -10.62
C LEU A 603 -0.09 -33.36 -11.70
N ARG A 604 1.14 -33.91 -11.71
CA ARG A 604 1.57 -34.98 -12.63
C ARG A 604 0.70 -36.22 -12.52
N HIS A 605 0.41 -36.64 -11.30
CA HIS A 605 -0.45 -37.80 -11.04
C HIS A 605 -1.93 -37.47 -11.22
N LEU A 606 -2.35 -36.24 -10.93
CA LEU A 606 -3.72 -35.79 -11.20
C LEU A 606 -3.98 -35.80 -12.72
N TRP A 607 -3.03 -35.35 -13.53
CA TRP A 607 -3.16 -35.34 -15.00
C TRP A 607 -3.20 -36.74 -15.62
N ALA A 608 -2.69 -37.77 -14.91
CA ALA A 608 -2.79 -39.16 -15.34
C ALA A 608 -4.23 -39.69 -15.34
N THR A 609 -5.15 -39.00 -14.65
CA THR A 609 -6.58 -39.33 -14.54
C THR A 609 -7.39 -38.65 -15.65
N ASP A 610 -8.16 -37.61 -15.33
CA ASP A 610 -8.98 -36.81 -16.24
C ASP A 610 -8.19 -35.79 -17.09
N GLY A 611 -6.86 -35.89 -17.13
CA GLY A 611 -5.99 -35.02 -17.92
C GLY A 611 -5.74 -35.54 -19.33
N ASN A 612 -5.66 -34.62 -20.28
CA ASN A 612 -5.32 -34.88 -21.67
C ASN A 612 -3.97 -34.25 -22.02
N ILE A 613 -3.12 -35.03 -22.68
CA ILE A 613 -1.92 -34.57 -23.38
C ILE A 613 -1.89 -35.30 -24.72
N SER A 614 -2.08 -34.58 -25.81
CA SER A 614 -2.18 -35.18 -27.14
C SER A 614 -1.72 -34.24 -28.25
N SER A 615 -1.01 -34.76 -29.24
CA SER A 615 -0.73 -34.03 -30.48
C SER A 615 -1.99 -33.93 -31.34
N ILE A 616 -2.30 -32.72 -31.79
CA ILE A 616 -3.31 -32.43 -32.81
C ILE A 616 -2.58 -32.34 -34.15
N ILE A 617 -2.81 -33.37 -34.97
CA ILE A 617 -2.25 -33.45 -36.32
C ILE A 617 -2.99 -32.44 -37.20
N SER A 618 -2.23 -31.49 -37.77
CA SER A 618 -2.80 -30.52 -38.72
C SER A 618 -3.19 -31.22 -40.03
N LYS A 619 -4.38 -30.93 -40.55
CA LYS A 619 -4.84 -31.36 -41.89
C LYS A 619 -4.30 -30.49 -43.03
N SER A 620 -3.47 -29.50 -42.74
CA SER A 620 -2.89 -28.52 -43.68
C SER A 620 -1.36 -28.45 -43.50
N ASN A 621 -0.65 -27.69 -44.34
CA ASN A 621 0.80 -27.36 -44.19
C ASN A 621 1.18 -26.60 -42.88
N ARG A 622 0.30 -26.55 -41.87
CA ARG A 622 0.62 -26.02 -40.53
C ARG A 622 1.28 -27.10 -39.68
N LYS A 623 2.20 -26.68 -38.80
CA LYS A 623 2.84 -27.59 -37.83
C LYS A 623 1.81 -28.22 -36.89
N ASN A 624 2.13 -29.41 -36.38
CA ASN A 624 1.32 -30.06 -35.33
C ASN A 624 1.21 -29.12 -34.12
N SER A 625 0.09 -29.20 -33.42
CA SER A 625 -0.14 -28.43 -32.20
C SER A 625 -0.42 -29.38 -31.05
N ILE A 626 -0.26 -28.94 -29.80
CA ILE A 626 -0.42 -29.81 -28.64
C ILE A 626 -1.62 -29.36 -27.83
N SER A 627 -2.45 -30.33 -27.45
CA SER A 627 -3.60 -30.12 -26.55
C SER A 627 -3.25 -30.60 -25.15
N ILE A 628 -3.25 -29.67 -24.20
CA ILE A 628 -3.04 -29.96 -22.78
C ILE A 628 -4.23 -29.38 -22.01
N TYR A 629 -5.07 -30.25 -21.46
CA TYR A 629 -6.18 -29.81 -20.61
C TYR A 629 -6.51 -30.82 -19.51
N TYR A 630 -7.10 -30.35 -18.42
CA TYR A 630 -7.71 -31.17 -17.38
C TYR A 630 -9.21 -30.91 -17.35
N ALA A 631 -10.03 -31.95 -17.22
CA ALA A 631 -11.49 -31.82 -17.19
C ALA A 631 -12.05 -32.31 -15.85
N THR A 632 -12.94 -31.53 -15.24
CA THR A 632 -13.61 -31.95 -14.00
C THR A 632 -15.04 -31.42 -13.95
N SER A 633 -15.94 -32.13 -13.27
CA SER A 633 -17.30 -31.64 -13.00
C SER A 633 -17.37 -30.69 -11.80
N SER A 634 -16.31 -30.56 -11.01
CA SER A 634 -16.24 -29.66 -9.85
C SER A 634 -15.63 -28.32 -10.24
N GLU A 635 -16.42 -27.26 -10.15
CA GLU A 635 -15.94 -25.89 -10.39
C GLU A 635 -14.88 -25.47 -9.38
N VAL A 636 -15.05 -25.87 -8.10
CA VAL A 636 -14.10 -25.54 -7.03
C VAL A 636 -12.74 -26.19 -7.31
N MET A 637 -12.75 -27.50 -7.63
CA MET A 637 -11.53 -28.22 -8.00
C MET A 637 -10.88 -27.62 -9.24
N ALA A 638 -11.68 -27.18 -10.23
CA ALA A 638 -11.13 -26.57 -11.43
C ALA A 638 -10.40 -25.25 -11.15
N ASN A 639 -10.98 -24.38 -10.33
CA ASN A 639 -10.33 -23.15 -9.86
C ASN A 639 -9.08 -23.45 -9.01
N GLN A 640 -9.12 -24.50 -8.19
CA GLN A 640 -7.99 -24.96 -7.39
C GLN A 640 -6.82 -25.46 -8.25
N VAL A 641 -7.09 -26.27 -9.27
CA VAL A 641 -6.08 -26.72 -10.25
C VAL A 641 -5.49 -25.53 -11.02
N GLN A 642 -6.33 -24.59 -11.46
CA GLN A 642 -5.87 -23.36 -12.13
C GLN A 642 -4.91 -22.56 -11.24
N HIS A 643 -5.21 -22.43 -9.94
CA HIS A 643 -4.35 -21.76 -8.97
C HIS A 643 -3.02 -22.51 -8.72
N LEU A 644 -3.05 -23.85 -8.63
CA LEU A 644 -1.82 -24.64 -8.49
C LEU A 644 -0.90 -24.49 -9.71
N LEU A 645 -1.46 -24.42 -10.92
CA LEU A 645 -0.70 -24.09 -12.14
C LEU A 645 -0.12 -22.66 -12.08
N LEU A 646 -0.88 -21.68 -11.58
CA LEU A 646 -0.39 -20.32 -11.36
C LEU A 646 0.82 -20.29 -10.40
N ARG A 647 0.83 -21.15 -9.37
CA ARG A 647 1.97 -21.28 -8.45
C ARG A 647 3.25 -21.77 -9.12
N LEU A 648 3.10 -22.63 -10.12
CA LEU A 648 4.22 -23.06 -10.96
C LEU A 648 4.54 -22.02 -12.04
N GLY A 649 3.85 -20.89 -12.10
CA GLY A 649 3.99 -19.89 -13.17
C GLY A 649 3.62 -20.46 -14.53
N ILE A 650 2.63 -21.36 -14.59
CA ILE A 650 2.04 -21.92 -15.80
C ILE A 650 0.66 -21.27 -15.97
N MET A 651 0.53 -20.39 -16.96
CA MET A 651 -0.75 -19.75 -17.24
C MET A 651 -1.73 -20.72 -17.89
N SER A 652 -2.96 -20.73 -17.39
CA SER A 652 -4.03 -21.58 -17.90
C SER A 652 -5.37 -20.83 -17.95
N SER A 653 -6.29 -21.32 -18.80
CA SER A 653 -7.64 -20.78 -18.93
C SER A 653 -8.67 -21.81 -18.48
N LEU A 654 -9.72 -21.35 -17.81
CA LEU A 654 -10.83 -22.15 -17.31
C LEU A 654 -12.08 -21.86 -18.14
N LYS A 655 -12.68 -22.89 -18.76
CA LYS A 655 -13.91 -22.75 -19.54
C LYS A 655 -14.97 -23.77 -19.13
N PRO A 656 -16.23 -23.35 -18.90
CA PRO A 656 -17.35 -24.27 -18.77
C PRO A 656 -17.73 -24.85 -20.14
N VAL A 657 -17.82 -26.16 -20.23
CA VAL A 657 -18.21 -26.93 -21.41
C VAL A 657 -19.53 -27.65 -21.10
N LYS A 658 -20.61 -27.17 -21.73
CA LYS A 658 -21.93 -27.80 -21.62
C LYS A 658 -22.01 -29.02 -22.54
N SER A 659 -22.56 -30.12 -22.04
CA SER A 659 -22.79 -31.30 -22.85
C SER A 659 -24.06 -31.16 -23.70
N SER A 660 -23.97 -31.51 -24.98
CA SER A 660 -25.14 -31.61 -25.88
C SER A 660 -26.07 -32.77 -25.51
N LYS A 661 -25.61 -33.73 -24.70
CA LYS A 661 -26.35 -34.93 -24.30
C LYS A 661 -27.06 -34.80 -22.93
N GLY A 662 -27.20 -33.58 -22.40
CA GLY A 662 -27.86 -33.33 -21.12
C GLY A 662 -27.03 -33.69 -19.88
N TYR A 663 -25.74 -34.04 -20.04
CA TYR A 663 -24.84 -34.20 -18.90
C TYR A 663 -24.53 -32.86 -18.22
N ARG A 664 -24.11 -32.92 -16.95
CA ARG A 664 -23.66 -31.76 -16.17
C ARG A 664 -22.55 -31.00 -16.90
N CYS A 665 -22.44 -29.71 -16.62
CA CYS A 665 -21.36 -28.88 -17.12
C CYS A 665 -20.01 -29.43 -16.65
N MET A 666 -19.06 -29.58 -17.57
CA MET A 666 -17.67 -29.87 -17.25
C MET A 666 -16.87 -28.58 -17.30
N TYR A 667 -15.79 -28.52 -16.53
CA TYR A 667 -14.88 -27.39 -16.47
C TYR A 667 -13.53 -27.83 -17.02
N HIS A 668 -13.10 -27.20 -18.11
CA HIS A 668 -11.85 -27.53 -18.78
C HIS A 668 -10.80 -26.47 -18.43
N ILE A 669 -9.72 -26.91 -17.79
CA ILE A 669 -8.52 -26.11 -17.53
C ILE A 669 -7.56 -26.39 -18.68
N SER A 670 -7.30 -25.42 -19.55
CA SER A 670 -6.43 -25.58 -20.72
C SER A 670 -5.13 -24.81 -20.57
N VAL A 671 -4.00 -25.47 -20.81
CA VAL A 671 -2.68 -24.85 -20.89
C VAL A 671 -2.39 -24.52 -22.36
N THR A 672 -2.27 -23.23 -22.65
CA THR A 672 -2.14 -22.72 -24.02
C THR A 672 -0.92 -21.81 -24.18
N GLY A 673 -0.39 -21.76 -25.41
CA GLY A 673 0.83 -21.03 -25.72
C GLY A 673 2.05 -21.92 -25.51
N SER A 674 2.95 -21.95 -26.50
CA SER A 674 4.07 -22.90 -26.53
C SER A 674 4.95 -22.79 -25.28
N GLN A 675 5.20 -21.59 -24.76
CA GLN A 675 5.98 -21.39 -23.54
C GLN A 675 5.34 -22.05 -22.30
N ASN A 676 4.04 -21.84 -22.07
CA ASN A 676 3.34 -22.47 -20.93
C ASN A 676 3.23 -23.99 -21.11
N GLN A 677 3.03 -24.45 -22.35
CA GLN A 677 2.92 -25.87 -22.66
C GLN A 677 4.27 -26.59 -22.46
N ILE A 678 5.37 -26.01 -22.95
CA ILE A 678 6.72 -26.54 -22.69
C ILE A 678 6.96 -26.61 -21.18
N LYS A 679 6.70 -25.51 -20.46
CA LYS A 679 6.90 -25.45 -19.01
C LYS A 679 6.07 -26.50 -18.27
N PHE A 680 4.80 -26.68 -18.65
CA PHE A 680 3.96 -27.74 -18.10
C PHE A 680 4.54 -29.12 -18.38
N LEU A 681 4.93 -29.40 -19.62
CA LEU A 681 5.47 -30.70 -20.02
C LEU A 681 6.78 -31.04 -19.30
N THR A 682 7.65 -30.05 -19.07
CA THR A 682 8.94 -30.24 -18.41
C THR A 682 8.84 -30.31 -16.88
N GLU A 683 8.03 -29.44 -16.26
CA GLU A 683 7.94 -29.38 -14.80
C GLU A 683 6.92 -30.39 -14.27
N VAL A 684 5.71 -30.42 -14.84
CA VAL A 684 4.59 -31.26 -14.39
C VAL A 684 4.56 -32.58 -15.14
N GLY A 685 4.41 -32.55 -16.46
CA GLY A 685 4.24 -33.74 -17.28
C GLY A 685 2.98 -34.54 -16.94
N CYS A 686 3.04 -35.85 -17.13
CA CYS A 686 1.95 -36.78 -16.80
C CYS A 686 2.53 -38.16 -16.48
N TYR A 687 2.05 -38.78 -15.40
CA TYR A 687 2.49 -40.13 -15.05
C TYR A 687 1.82 -41.19 -15.96
N GLY A 688 2.51 -42.31 -16.17
CA GLY A 688 2.02 -43.43 -16.96
C GLY A 688 2.25 -43.31 -18.47
N MET A 689 1.54 -44.10 -19.26
CA MET A 689 1.68 -44.23 -20.72
C MET A 689 1.49 -42.89 -21.43
N ARG A 690 0.59 -42.02 -20.93
CA ARG A 690 0.37 -40.68 -21.51
C ARG A 690 1.60 -39.79 -21.43
N GLY A 691 2.51 -40.06 -20.49
CA GLY A 691 3.76 -39.32 -20.32
C GLY A 691 4.89 -39.70 -21.28
N GLN A 692 4.79 -40.85 -21.97
CA GLN A 692 5.92 -41.40 -22.74
C GLN A 692 6.36 -40.52 -23.92
N ASN A 693 5.45 -39.76 -24.53
CA ASN A 693 5.73 -38.94 -25.71
C ASN A 693 6.05 -37.47 -25.37
N ILE A 694 6.23 -37.12 -24.09
CA ILE A 694 6.42 -35.73 -23.66
C ILE A 694 7.68 -35.10 -24.26
N GLU A 695 8.80 -35.82 -24.34
CA GLU A 695 10.05 -35.29 -24.89
C GLU A 695 9.90 -34.87 -26.35
N ASN A 696 9.28 -35.74 -27.18
CA ASN A 696 8.99 -35.43 -28.58
C ASN A 696 8.06 -34.21 -28.71
N MET A 697 7.05 -34.12 -27.85
CA MET A 697 6.12 -32.99 -27.80
C MET A 697 6.81 -31.66 -27.45
N VAL A 698 7.81 -31.68 -26.55
CA VAL A 698 8.60 -30.49 -26.22
C VAL A 698 9.40 -30.01 -27.43
N GLU A 699 10.03 -30.92 -28.18
CA GLU A 699 10.76 -30.57 -29.41
C GLU A 699 9.81 -30.01 -30.49
N GLU A 700 8.64 -30.62 -30.69
CA GLU A 700 7.61 -30.10 -31.60
C GLU A 700 7.16 -28.68 -31.22
N LEU A 701 7.06 -28.35 -29.93
CA LEU A 701 6.64 -27.02 -29.47
C LEU A 701 7.73 -25.95 -29.61
N LYS A 702 9.02 -26.31 -29.45
CA LYS A 702 10.14 -25.38 -29.66
C LYS A 702 10.19 -24.86 -31.09
N GLU A 703 9.71 -25.66 -32.03
CA GLU A 703 9.59 -25.32 -33.43
C GLU A 703 8.43 -24.36 -33.78
N ILE A 704 7.49 -24.15 -32.86
CA ILE A 704 6.33 -23.26 -33.06
C ILE A 704 6.68 -21.85 -32.61
N LYS A 705 6.60 -20.89 -33.53
CA LYS A 705 6.73 -19.46 -33.20
C LYS A 705 5.63 -19.08 -32.18
N PRO A 706 5.99 -18.61 -30.96
CA PRO A 706 5.01 -18.33 -29.93
C PRO A 706 3.99 -17.28 -30.36
N ASN A 707 2.72 -17.52 -30.02
CA ASN A 707 1.66 -16.53 -30.13
C ASN A 707 1.25 -16.08 -28.72
N VAL A 708 1.40 -14.78 -28.45
CA VAL A 708 1.31 -14.19 -27.11
C VAL A 708 -0.10 -13.74 -26.72
N ASN A 709 -1.15 -14.04 -27.49
CA ASN A 709 -2.52 -13.49 -27.36
C ASN A 709 -3.15 -13.44 -25.94
N TYR A 710 -2.63 -14.22 -24.98
CA TYR A 710 -3.07 -14.23 -23.59
C TYR A 710 -2.27 -13.30 -22.66
N ASP A 711 -0.94 -13.35 -22.68
CA ASP A 711 -0.04 -12.52 -21.86
C ASP A 711 0.41 -11.28 -22.66
N VAL A 712 -0.46 -10.28 -22.69
CA VAL A 712 -0.28 -9.07 -23.50
C VAL A 712 -0.51 -7.85 -22.65
N ILE A 713 0.43 -6.91 -22.69
CA ILE A 713 0.28 -5.59 -22.08
C ILE A 713 -0.80 -4.81 -22.87
N PRO A 714 -1.79 -4.19 -22.20
CA PRO A 714 -2.92 -3.54 -22.87
C PRO A 714 -2.46 -2.49 -23.90
N LYS A 715 -3.25 -2.32 -24.97
CA LYS A 715 -2.93 -1.38 -26.07
C LYS A 715 -2.86 0.08 -25.57
N GLU A 716 -3.54 0.37 -24.48
CA GLU A 716 -3.56 1.67 -23.84
C GLU A 716 -2.17 2.08 -23.32
N ALA A 717 -1.24 1.12 -23.12
CA ALA A 717 0.17 1.41 -22.83
C ALA A 717 0.86 2.23 -23.92
N TRP A 718 0.43 2.13 -25.18
CA TRP A 718 0.93 3.00 -26.26
C TRP A 718 0.72 4.47 -25.93
N LYS A 719 -0.50 4.82 -25.47
CA LYS A 719 -0.90 6.20 -25.16
C LYS A 719 -0.37 6.66 -23.81
N PHE A 720 -0.56 5.87 -22.76
CA PHE A 720 -0.30 6.34 -21.39
C PHE A 720 1.17 6.23 -20.97
N ILE A 721 1.99 5.46 -21.69
CA ILE A 721 3.35 5.14 -21.24
C ILE A 721 4.36 5.36 -22.35
N ILE A 722 4.18 4.72 -23.50
CA ILE A 722 5.18 4.74 -24.57
C ILE A 722 5.23 6.10 -25.27
N GLU A 723 4.07 6.70 -25.56
CA GLU A 723 3.99 8.01 -26.21
C GLU A 723 4.63 9.13 -25.36
N PRO A 724 4.30 9.31 -24.07
CA PRO A 724 5.01 10.23 -23.18
C PRO A 724 6.52 9.97 -23.12
N ALA A 725 6.93 8.70 -22.92
CA ALA A 725 8.33 8.30 -22.86
C ALA A 725 9.10 8.61 -24.15
N LYS A 726 8.45 8.45 -25.31
CA LYS A 726 8.99 8.80 -26.61
C LYS A 726 9.19 10.31 -26.76
N TYR A 727 8.25 11.12 -26.28
CA TYR A 727 8.38 12.58 -26.31
C TYR A 727 9.53 13.06 -25.43
N GLU A 728 9.66 12.50 -24.22
CA GLU A 728 10.75 12.79 -23.29
C GLU A 728 12.12 12.42 -23.89
N ALA A 729 12.22 11.25 -24.53
CA ALA A 729 13.44 10.82 -25.22
C ALA A 729 13.72 11.60 -26.52
N LYS A 730 12.82 12.47 -26.98
CA LYS A 730 12.90 13.23 -28.25
C LYS A 730 13.03 12.35 -29.50
N ILE A 731 12.47 11.14 -29.46
CA ILE A 731 12.55 10.14 -30.54
C ILE A 731 11.32 10.21 -31.44
N GLY A 732 11.49 10.01 -32.75
CA GLY A 732 10.39 9.91 -33.71
C GLY A 732 9.72 8.53 -33.72
N TRP A 733 8.44 8.42 -34.07
CA TRP A 733 7.82 7.09 -34.26
C TRP A 733 8.49 6.24 -35.35
N ARG A 734 9.19 6.88 -36.31
CA ARG A 734 10.00 6.18 -37.32
C ARG A 734 11.21 5.50 -36.70
N GLU A 735 11.95 6.21 -35.85
CA GLU A 735 13.10 5.68 -35.11
C GLU A 735 12.67 4.57 -34.14
N VAL A 736 11.51 4.71 -33.48
CA VAL A 736 10.94 3.63 -32.65
C VAL A 736 10.67 2.39 -33.50
N CYS A 737 10.04 2.52 -34.68
CA CYS A 737 9.79 1.38 -35.56
C CYS A 737 11.08 0.77 -36.10
N GLU A 738 12.07 1.59 -36.45
CA GLU A 738 13.39 1.15 -36.90
C GLU A 738 14.12 0.34 -35.84
N GLY A 739 14.17 0.84 -34.59
CA GLY A 739 14.75 0.10 -33.46
C GLY A 739 13.96 -1.15 -33.03
N LEU A 740 12.71 -1.29 -33.49
CA LEU A 740 11.90 -2.51 -33.36
C LEU A 740 12.07 -3.48 -34.54
N GLU A 741 12.90 -3.12 -35.54
CA GLU A 741 13.09 -3.86 -36.80
C GLU A 741 11.79 -4.02 -37.60
N MET A 742 10.97 -2.97 -37.64
CA MET A 742 9.70 -2.96 -38.35
C MET A 742 9.56 -1.77 -39.29
N SER A 743 8.88 -1.96 -40.42
CA SER A 743 8.44 -0.84 -41.25
C SER A 743 7.39 0.00 -40.51
N TYR A 744 7.48 1.32 -40.64
CA TYR A 744 6.49 2.23 -40.06
C TYR A 744 5.09 1.94 -40.65
N SER A 745 4.17 1.49 -39.80
CA SER A 745 2.83 0.99 -40.19
C SER A 745 1.68 1.95 -39.83
N GLY A 746 2.01 3.21 -39.54
CA GLY A 746 1.03 4.25 -39.18
C GLY A 746 0.22 3.89 -37.93
N SER A 747 -1.08 4.19 -37.94
CA SER A 747 -1.99 3.99 -36.80
C SER A 747 -2.27 2.51 -36.45
N THR A 748 -1.88 1.57 -37.31
CA THR A 748 -2.08 0.13 -37.11
C THR A 748 -1.27 -0.39 -35.91
N LEU A 749 -0.15 0.25 -35.61
CA LEU A 749 0.73 -0.07 -34.48
C LEU A 749 -0.02 -0.04 -33.13
N PHE A 750 -0.94 0.91 -32.98
CA PHE A 750 -1.63 1.23 -31.71
C PHE A 750 -2.89 0.40 -31.46
N LYS A 751 -3.33 -0.40 -32.43
CA LYS A 751 -4.60 -1.15 -32.35
C LYS A 751 -4.50 -2.40 -31.47
N ASN A 752 -3.29 -2.95 -31.33
CA ASN A 752 -3.05 -4.23 -30.66
C ASN A 752 -2.27 -4.02 -29.36
N GLY A 753 -2.50 -4.93 -28.41
CA GLY A 753 -1.66 -5.01 -27.22
C GLY A 753 -0.22 -5.41 -27.54
N ILE A 754 0.66 -5.28 -26.55
CA ILE A 754 2.11 -5.37 -26.70
C ILE A 754 2.62 -6.62 -25.98
N SER A 755 3.38 -7.48 -26.67
CA SER A 755 4.04 -8.61 -26.01
C SER A 755 5.15 -8.11 -25.08
N ARG A 756 5.48 -8.88 -24.05
CA ARG A 756 6.58 -8.53 -23.13
C ARG A 756 7.93 -8.44 -23.85
N GLU A 757 8.20 -9.36 -24.77
CA GLU A 757 9.39 -9.31 -25.63
C GLU A 757 9.43 -8.03 -26.45
N ARG A 758 8.31 -7.64 -27.07
CA ARG A 758 8.23 -6.40 -27.83
C ARG A 758 8.42 -5.19 -26.92
N MET A 759 7.84 -5.21 -25.71
CA MET A 759 8.05 -4.15 -24.72
C MET A 759 9.52 -4.04 -24.30
N SER A 760 10.23 -5.16 -24.14
CA SER A 760 11.68 -5.17 -23.89
C SER A 760 12.47 -4.58 -25.05
N ARG A 761 12.07 -4.83 -26.31
CA ARG A 761 12.66 -4.16 -27.47
C ARG A 761 12.36 -2.66 -27.48
N ILE A 762 11.13 -2.24 -27.12
CA ILE A 762 10.79 -0.82 -26.95
C ILE A 762 11.70 -0.18 -25.91
N TYR A 763 11.95 -0.85 -24.78
CA TYR A 763 12.87 -0.35 -23.75
C TYR A 763 14.31 -0.16 -24.26
N LYS A 764 14.81 -1.02 -25.16
CA LYS A 764 16.13 -0.83 -25.78
C LYS A 764 16.21 0.45 -26.62
N VAL A 765 15.08 0.91 -27.18
CA VAL A 765 15.01 2.12 -27.99
C VAL A 765 14.68 3.35 -27.14
N ILE A 766 13.79 3.19 -26.17
CA ILE A 766 13.35 4.22 -25.23
C ILE A 766 13.67 3.70 -23.82
N PRO A 767 14.88 4.00 -23.29
CA PRO A 767 15.37 3.42 -22.02
C PRO A 767 14.73 4.11 -20.80
N GLN A 768 13.41 4.05 -20.72
CA GLN A 768 12.61 4.59 -19.64
C GLN A 768 12.19 3.50 -18.66
N GLN A 769 12.34 3.79 -17.37
CA GLN A 769 12.18 2.82 -16.29
C GLN A 769 10.78 2.16 -16.28
N LYS A 770 9.71 2.93 -16.51
CA LYS A 770 8.32 2.41 -16.60
C LYS A 770 8.12 1.36 -17.70
N ILE A 771 8.85 1.48 -18.82
CA ILE A 771 8.77 0.52 -19.94
C ILE A 771 9.44 -0.80 -19.53
N LYS A 772 10.59 -0.71 -18.86
CA LYS A 772 11.29 -1.86 -18.30
C LYS A 772 10.40 -2.61 -17.30
N GLU A 773 9.87 -1.88 -16.32
CA GLU A 773 8.97 -2.42 -15.27
C GLU A 773 7.79 -3.18 -15.88
N LEU A 774 7.12 -2.61 -16.90
CA LEU A 774 6.04 -3.30 -17.57
C LEU A 774 6.46 -4.57 -18.30
N SER A 775 7.61 -4.54 -18.98
CA SER A 775 8.14 -5.71 -19.69
C SER A 775 8.43 -6.87 -18.74
N GLU A 776 8.91 -6.56 -17.53
CA GLU A 776 9.33 -7.52 -16.51
C GLU A 776 8.23 -7.79 -15.47
N SER A 777 7.11 -7.06 -15.47
CA SER A 777 6.06 -7.10 -14.44
C SER A 777 5.49 -8.50 -14.15
N ASP A 778 5.09 -8.72 -12.90
CA ASP A 778 4.41 -9.97 -12.48
C ASP A 778 2.88 -9.89 -12.61
N ILE A 779 2.40 -9.01 -13.49
CA ILE A 779 0.97 -8.71 -13.67
C ILE A 779 0.46 -9.34 -14.97
N LEU A 780 -0.60 -10.14 -14.88
CA LEU A 780 -1.39 -10.57 -16.02
C LEU A 780 -2.53 -9.57 -16.22
N TRP A 781 -2.57 -8.93 -17.40
CA TRP A 781 -3.65 -8.03 -17.77
C TRP A 781 -4.79 -8.81 -18.45
N ASP A 782 -5.73 -9.29 -17.64
CA ASP A 782 -6.82 -10.13 -18.12
C ASP A 782 -8.09 -9.33 -18.44
N GLU A 783 -8.78 -9.75 -19.49
CA GLU A 783 -9.94 -9.04 -20.05
C GLU A 783 -11.22 -9.41 -19.30
N ILE A 784 -12.02 -8.41 -18.93
CA ILE A 784 -13.32 -8.61 -18.30
C ILE A 784 -14.32 -9.07 -19.35
N ILE A 785 -14.92 -10.25 -19.14
CA ILE A 785 -15.95 -10.82 -20.03
C ILE A 785 -17.36 -10.71 -19.45
N SER A 786 -17.48 -10.46 -18.15
CA SER A 786 -18.77 -10.33 -17.47
C SER A 786 -18.61 -9.49 -16.20
N ILE A 787 -19.60 -8.63 -15.95
CA ILE A 787 -19.83 -7.97 -14.67
C ILE A 787 -21.31 -8.23 -14.35
N ALA A 788 -21.60 -8.97 -13.29
CA ALA A 788 -22.97 -9.35 -12.93
C ALA A 788 -23.29 -8.88 -11.51
N GLU A 789 -24.43 -8.23 -11.32
CA GLU A 789 -24.94 -7.91 -9.99
C GLU A 789 -25.37 -9.20 -9.29
N ILE A 790 -24.91 -9.37 -8.04
CA ILE A 790 -25.21 -10.57 -7.24
C ILE A 790 -26.25 -10.27 -6.16
N GLY A 791 -26.23 -9.06 -5.59
CA GLY A 791 -27.10 -8.66 -4.49
C GLY A 791 -26.33 -8.15 -3.28
N ILE A 792 -27.05 -7.87 -2.19
CA ILE A 792 -26.47 -7.40 -0.94
C ILE A 792 -25.82 -8.57 -0.20
N GLN A 793 -24.55 -8.41 0.18
CA GLN A 793 -23.80 -9.40 0.98
C GLN A 793 -22.94 -8.72 2.03
N ASP A 794 -22.55 -9.50 3.05
CA ASP A 794 -21.50 -9.14 3.99
C ASP A 794 -20.16 -8.97 3.28
N VAL A 795 -19.51 -7.83 3.51
CA VAL A 795 -18.25 -7.47 2.87
C VAL A 795 -17.16 -7.15 3.90
N TYR A 796 -15.93 -7.36 3.48
CA TYR A 796 -14.73 -7.29 4.29
C TYR A 796 -13.65 -6.53 3.54
N ASP A 797 -12.65 -6.02 4.26
CA ASP A 797 -11.48 -5.43 3.66
C ASP A 797 -10.21 -5.80 4.44
N ALA A 798 -9.06 -5.71 3.77
CA ALA A 798 -7.75 -5.98 4.33
C ALA A 798 -6.81 -4.78 4.11
N THR A 799 -5.96 -4.52 5.08
CA THR A 799 -5.00 -3.43 5.05
C THR A 799 -3.58 -3.97 4.92
N VAL A 800 -2.92 -3.64 3.82
CA VAL A 800 -1.48 -3.87 3.61
C VAL A 800 -0.74 -2.53 3.58
N PRO A 801 -0.02 -2.14 4.65
CA PRO A 801 0.76 -0.91 4.66
C PRO A 801 1.95 -0.97 3.69
N GLY A 802 2.23 0.14 3.00
CA GLY A 802 3.32 0.23 2.02
C GLY A 802 2.79 0.25 0.58
N PRO A 803 2.59 -0.92 -0.07
CA PRO A 803 2.09 -0.98 -1.45
C PRO A 803 0.59 -0.67 -1.57
N HIS A 804 -0.15 -0.65 -0.46
CA HIS A 804 -1.59 -0.34 -0.41
C HIS A 804 -2.48 -1.20 -1.35
N ASN A 805 -2.04 -2.41 -1.62
CA ASN A 805 -2.78 -3.39 -2.39
C ASN A 805 -2.45 -4.81 -1.88
N PHE A 806 -3.22 -5.80 -2.32
CA PHE A 806 -2.97 -7.20 -2.02
C PHE A 806 -3.54 -8.11 -3.11
N VAL A 807 -3.20 -9.40 -3.05
CA VAL A 807 -3.72 -10.42 -3.96
C VAL A 807 -4.90 -11.17 -3.33
N ALA A 808 -6.05 -11.16 -4.00
CA ALA A 808 -7.28 -11.79 -3.56
C ALA A 808 -7.95 -12.55 -4.72
N ASN A 809 -8.24 -13.84 -4.57
CA ASN A 809 -8.68 -14.71 -5.69
C ASN A 809 -7.80 -14.59 -6.95
N ASP A 810 -6.49 -14.38 -6.76
CA ASP A 810 -5.48 -14.08 -7.80
C ASP A 810 -5.58 -12.69 -8.46
N PHE A 811 -6.55 -11.86 -8.10
CA PHE A 811 -6.67 -10.46 -8.54
C PHE A 811 -5.79 -9.55 -7.68
N ILE A 812 -5.24 -8.50 -8.30
CA ILE A 812 -4.55 -7.44 -7.57
C ILE A 812 -5.58 -6.35 -7.24
N VAL A 813 -5.83 -6.15 -5.95
CA VAL A 813 -6.91 -5.33 -5.38
C VAL A 813 -6.34 -4.26 -4.45
N HIS A 814 -6.93 -3.07 -4.42
CA HIS A 814 -6.44 -1.93 -3.61
C HIS A 814 -7.04 -1.90 -2.20
N ASN A 815 -6.31 -1.35 -1.22
CA ASN A 815 -6.81 -1.08 0.13
C ASN A 815 -7.88 0.04 0.15
N SER A 816 -8.58 0.21 1.27
CA SER A 816 -9.43 1.40 1.52
C SER A 816 -8.66 2.65 1.97
N ILE A 817 -9.25 3.84 1.77
CA ILE A 817 -8.64 5.17 1.99
C ILE A 817 -8.68 5.65 3.44
N GLU A 818 -9.56 5.12 4.30
CA GLU A 818 -9.65 5.58 5.70
C GLU A 818 -8.38 5.34 6.53
N GLN A 819 -7.37 4.70 5.97
CA GLN A 819 -6.22 4.15 6.69
C GLN A 819 -5.28 5.23 7.22
N ASP A 820 -4.98 6.28 6.46
CA ASP A 820 -4.00 7.32 6.87
C ASP A 820 -4.52 8.28 7.96
N ALA A 821 -5.84 8.31 8.19
CA ALA A 821 -6.45 9.11 9.25
C ALA A 821 -6.26 8.47 10.64
N ASP A 822 -6.01 9.30 11.64
CA ASP A 822 -5.99 8.89 13.05
C ASP A 822 -7.40 8.88 13.64
N ILE A 823 -8.25 9.82 13.18
CA ILE A 823 -9.66 9.91 13.56
C ILE A 823 -10.52 10.09 12.30
N VAL A 824 -11.64 9.37 12.22
CA VAL A 824 -12.69 9.57 11.20
C VAL A 824 -14.00 9.88 11.90
N MET A 825 -14.58 11.03 11.56
CA MET A 825 -15.88 11.48 12.06
C MET A 825 -16.88 11.65 10.93
N PHE A 826 -18.13 11.28 11.19
CA PHE A 826 -19.25 11.56 10.31
C PHE A 826 -20.22 12.57 10.93
N ILE A 827 -20.82 13.41 10.08
CA ILE A 827 -21.93 14.28 10.48
C ILE A 827 -23.22 13.72 9.90
N TYR A 828 -24.20 13.47 10.76
CA TYR A 828 -25.53 13.00 10.37
C TYR A 828 -26.62 13.86 11.02
N ARG A 829 -27.60 14.28 10.23
CA ARG A 829 -28.79 14.99 10.70
C ARG A 829 -30.03 14.24 10.22
N ASP A 830 -30.80 13.70 11.15
CA ASP A 830 -31.96 12.88 10.83
C ASP A 830 -33.08 13.71 10.17
N GLU A 831 -33.29 14.93 10.66
CA GLU A 831 -34.27 15.89 10.15
C GLU A 831 -34.10 16.22 8.64
N TYR A 832 -32.89 16.05 8.10
CA TYR A 832 -32.63 16.27 6.67
C TYR A 832 -33.29 15.20 5.80
N TYR A 833 -33.43 13.98 6.33
CA TYR A 833 -34.03 12.85 5.62
C TYR A 833 -35.45 12.54 6.04
N ASN A 834 -35.81 12.88 7.27
CA ASN A 834 -37.08 12.58 7.90
C ASN A 834 -37.69 13.88 8.45
N HIS A 835 -38.64 14.47 7.72
CA HIS A 835 -39.26 15.75 8.11
C HIS A 835 -40.08 15.66 9.41
N ASP A 836 -40.54 14.47 9.79
CA ASP A 836 -41.29 14.21 11.03
C ASP A 836 -40.39 13.70 12.18
N SER A 837 -39.07 13.88 12.08
CA SER A 837 -38.12 13.38 13.09
C SER A 837 -38.36 14.00 14.47
N ALA A 838 -38.35 13.18 15.52
CA ALA A 838 -38.41 13.65 16.90
C ALA A 838 -37.13 14.40 17.34
N LYS A 839 -36.03 14.28 16.58
CA LYS A 839 -34.74 14.93 16.84
C LYS A 839 -34.54 16.18 15.97
N THR A 840 -35.39 17.18 16.15
CA THR A 840 -35.29 18.45 15.42
C THR A 840 -34.08 19.27 15.88
N LYS A 841 -33.34 19.87 14.93
CA LYS A 841 -32.11 20.65 15.16
C LYS A 841 -30.98 19.89 15.86
N THR A 842 -31.00 18.56 15.82
CA THR A 842 -29.93 17.71 16.38
C THR A 842 -29.04 17.18 15.26
N ALA A 843 -27.72 17.27 15.46
CA ALA A 843 -26.71 16.68 14.61
C ALA A 843 -25.87 15.67 15.41
N GLU A 844 -25.70 14.49 14.84
CA GLU A 844 -24.86 13.42 15.38
C GLU A 844 -23.46 13.52 14.77
N ILE A 845 -22.45 13.66 15.62
CA ILE A 845 -21.04 13.54 15.29
C ILE A 845 -20.60 12.11 15.64
N ILE A 846 -20.51 11.26 14.64
CA ILE A 846 -20.23 9.82 14.78
C ILE A 846 -18.72 9.61 14.59
N ILE A 847 -18.01 9.34 15.67
CA ILE A 847 -16.57 9.02 15.67
C ILE A 847 -16.45 7.53 15.32
N ALA A 848 -16.27 7.24 14.03
CA ALA A 848 -16.27 5.88 13.49
C ALA A 848 -14.88 5.21 13.51
N LYS A 849 -13.81 6.00 13.64
CA LYS A 849 -12.43 5.51 13.83
C LYS A 849 -11.71 6.44 14.79
N HIS A 850 -10.98 5.87 15.74
CA HIS A 850 -10.05 6.59 16.60
C HIS A 850 -8.87 5.67 16.93
N ARG A 851 -7.64 6.05 16.54
CA ARG A 851 -6.44 5.21 16.76
C ARG A 851 -5.98 5.15 18.21
N ASN A 852 -6.20 6.23 18.97
CA ASN A 852 -5.65 6.45 20.31
C ASN A 852 -6.73 6.55 21.40
N GLY A 853 -7.99 6.21 21.08
CA GLY A 853 -9.13 6.41 21.97
C GLY A 853 -10.40 5.69 21.48
N PRO A 854 -11.53 5.86 22.18
CA PRO A 854 -12.78 5.16 21.88
C PRO A 854 -13.53 5.75 20.67
N THR A 855 -14.35 4.92 20.02
CA THR A 855 -15.39 5.39 19.09
C THR A 855 -16.65 5.74 19.87
N ALA A 856 -17.33 6.83 19.52
CA ALA A 856 -18.60 7.22 20.14
C ALA A 856 -19.47 8.03 19.17
N THR A 857 -20.71 8.33 19.57
CA THR A 857 -21.56 9.31 18.88
C THR A 857 -21.87 10.45 19.84
N VAL A 858 -21.55 11.68 19.45
CA VAL A 858 -21.81 12.90 20.22
C VAL A 858 -22.96 13.65 19.56
N GLU A 859 -23.98 14.01 20.33
CA GLU A 859 -25.11 14.80 19.84
C GLU A 859 -24.88 16.29 20.10
N LEU A 860 -25.08 17.11 19.07
CA LEU A 860 -24.93 18.57 19.11
C LEU A 860 -26.20 19.24 18.58
N TYR A 861 -26.47 20.46 19.06
CA TYR A 861 -27.47 21.35 18.48
C TYR A 861 -26.91 22.01 17.21
N PHE A 862 -27.67 21.98 16.12
CA PHE A 862 -27.34 22.64 14.86
C PHE A 862 -28.35 23.76 14.55
N ASP A 863 -27.86 24.99 14.53
CA ASP A 863 -28.63 26.14 14.09
C ASP A 863 -28.45 26.35 12.58
N ALA A 864 -29.50 26.12 11.79
CA ALA A 864 -29.46 26.24 10.34
C ALA A 864 -29.37 27.70 9.86
N ASP A 865 -29.94 28.66 10.59
CA ASP A 865 -29.95 30.07 10.22
C ASP A 865 -28.60 30.74 10.46
N LEU A 866 -27.91 30.31 11.52
CA LEU A 866 -26.56 30.76 11.88
C LEU A 866 -25.46 29.86 11.33
N THR A 867 -25.81 28.68 10.79
CA THR A 867 -24.86 27.63 10.38
C THR A 867 -23.86 27.28 11.50
N LYS A 868 -24.36 27.08 12.72
CA LYS A 868 -23.54 26.96 13.94
C LYS A 868 -23.84 25.67 14.69
N PHE A 869 -22.80 25.07 15.29
CA PHE A 869 -22.92 23.91 16.17
C PHE A 869 -22.71 24.32 17.64
N SER A 870 -23.44 23.69 18.55
CA SER A 870 -23.29 23.94 19.99
C SER A 870 -23.65 22.70 20.81
N GLY A 871 -23.09 22.60 22.02
CA GLY A 871 -23.46 21.52 22.95
C GLY A 871 -24.94 21.61 23.35
N LEU A 872 -25.57 20.45 23.57
CA LEU A 872 -26.97 20.36 24.00
C LEU A 872 -27.22 21.00 25.37
N GLU A 873 -26.20 21.04 26.24
CA GLU A 873 -26.25 21.63 27.58
C GLU A 873 -26.64 23.12 27.60
N ARG A 874 -26.49 23.85 26.48
CA ARG A 874 -26.90 25.26 26.38
C ARG A 874 -28.41 25.46 26.18
N PHE A 875 -29.15 24.38 25.89
CA PHE A 875 -30.57 24.43 25.53
C PHE A 875 -31.44 23.49 26.38
N SER A 876 -30.85 22.83 27.39
CA SER A 876 -31.54 22.03 28.41
C SER A 876 -31.98 22.86 29.61
#